data_AF-A0A7V3JQ86-F1
#
_entry.id   AF-A0A7V3JQ86-F1
#
_cell.length_a   1.000
_cell.length_b   1.000
_cell.length_c   1.000
_cell.angle_alpha   90.00
_cell.angle_beta   90.00
_cell.angle_gamma   90.00
#
_symmetry.space_group_name_H-M   'P 1'
#
loop_
_entity.id
_entity.type
_entity.pdbx_description
1 polymer ?
#
loop_
_entity_poly.entity_id
_entity_poly.type
_entity_poly.pdbx_seq_one_letter_code
_entity_poly.pdbx_strand_id
1 'polypeptide(L)'
;MGRIQSSIGLVTGVPIQDTVDKLMALAAKPRDLLSARIEALQTEQAAVTELTALLASVQYVAKNLGKEKLYLARSAASSDSAALGVKVTGNPAIGTHQFIPLRMVQNQQWLSNGVRGQQDPIGAGTLSFRFGPTLSRALTLDILGGGQGVPRGKIRITDRSGASAEIDLSAAQSLADVLRAINSASGIRVTAEVNGDALRLVDRTGQTASNLRVEEVGTGTTAAALGLDGINTASSVADGRDLVRLYPQLSLDLLNDGNGVGFHTSLPDIRYTLRDGTTGEIDLAPILPGTSQVMREATLGEVLDRINAAAPDKLRIDIAPDGDRLVITDLTSGSGTLTIEPLYGSSALRDLGLDGSAQNGVISGRRLLAGLQGVLLASLNGGKGLGPLGTLQLTDRAGASAQVDLAGAETLAEVLARINAAGIGISAQINRAGNGIELRDTTGQSGNLVVASTDGTAEKLHLAVNAAVDAVNSGDLHLQVVAPNTLLERYNGGGGVARSGFTLIDSLGRRAYIDLSRSDVRTIGDVIRKIHQAALSVEAAINDTGDGLVLRDTGEGPGQLTVQEGPSTTAADLHLLGPAVRTEIDGLPVQTIDGSTTYTVTWDDRASLGDVAALIERLKAGISAKVLYDGSSQPYRLLLASQRPGLAGAIMLDAAQSPLRFDETVPPQDAQLLMGGTSTATSGVVVSGSSNTFANLVDGLSLEIKQATGRPVTITVSQSDTDLVASVKTLVDNYNKFRKRLKELTAYDPQTDKRSPLTGDATALRLDNDLSGFFSGVVAAGAFRAAAELGISVQQDGTLSVDEERLKARFANDPQAVQQFFAAKDTGFAARLDRLLEQAAGQQGSLLASRLKALEQKVSAQQSRLDA
;
A
#
# COMPACT_ATOMS: atom_id res chain seq x y z
N MET A 1 18.82 30.31 93.98
CA MET A 1 19.74 29.21 94.36
C MET A 1 20.41 28.70 93.09
N GLY A 2 21.63 29.15 92.80
CA GLY A 2 22.42 28.65 91.66
C GLY A 2 23.00 27.28 91.99
N ARG A 3 22.76 26.29 91.12
CA ARG A 3 23.42 24.98 91.21
C ARG A 3 24.84 25.14 90.68
N ILE A 4 25.80 24.80 91.53
CA ILE A 4 27.24 24.78 91.23
C ILE A 4 27.50 23.66 90.21
N GLN A 5 27.89 24.00 88.97
CA GLN A 5 28.59 23.07 88.09
C GLN A 5 30.08 23.11 88.45
N SER A 6 30.53 22.09 89.19
CA SER A 6 31.94 21.87 89.53
C SER A 6 32.53 20.94 88.46
N SER A 7 33.30 21.49 87.52
CA SER A 7 34.13 20.73 86.55
C SER A 7 35.50 20.34 87.13
N ILE A 8 35.77 20.73 88.38
CA ILE A 8 37.01 20.47 89.12
C ILE A 8 36.59 20.09 90.55
N GLY A 9 37.00 18.91 91.02
CA GLY A 9 36.73 18.46 92.38
C GLY A 9 37.29 19.44 93.41
N LEU A 10 36.41 20.06 94.22
CA LEU A 10 36.74 21.18 95.12
C LEU A 10 37.74 20.85 96.24
N VAL A 11 38.22 19.60 96.36
CA VAL A 11 39.19 19.19 97.40
C VAL A 11 40.47 18.53 96.82
N THR A 12 40.49 18.09 95.55
CA THR A 12 41.59 17.25 95.02
C THR A 12 42.36 17.83 93.83
N GLY A 13 41.87 18.89 93.17
CA GLY A 13 42.58 19.52 92.03
C GLY A 13 42.65 18.67 90.75
N VAL A 14 41.88 17.58 90.65
CA VAL A 14 41.89 16.67 89.49
C VAL A 14 40.86 17.13 88.43
N PRO A 15 41.22 17.22 87.13
CA PRO A 15 40.30 17.57 86.06
C PRO A 15 39.38 16.38 85.75
N ILE A 16 38.19 16.39 86.37
CA ILE A 16 37.25 15.26 86.34
C ILE A 16 36.70 15.07 84.93
N GLN A 17 36.35 16.14 84.21
CA GLN A 17 35.85 16.05 82.82
C GLN A 17 36.89 15.44 81.87
N ASP A 18 38.12 15.96 81.82
CA ASP A 18 39.18 15.38 80.95
C ASP A 18 39.49 13.93 81.28
N THR A 19 39.42 13.56 82.56
CA THR A 19 39.65 12.17 83.00
C THR A 19 38.47 11.28 82.60
N VAL A 20 37.23 11.76 82.76
CA VAL A 20 36.02 11.07 82.29
C VAL A 20 36.03 10.94 80.77
N ASP A 21 36.40 11.97 80.01
CA ASP A 21 36.47 11.93 78.54
C ASP A 21 37.56 10.96 78.05
N LYS A 22 38.74 10.96 78.69
CA LYS A 22 39.81 9.99 78.38
C LYS A 22 39.40 8.56 78.74
N LEU A 23 38.67 8.35 79.84
CA LEU A 23 38.13 7.05 80.23
C LEU A 23 36.98 6.60 79.33
N MET A 24 36.09 7.50 78.92
CA MET A 24 35.04 7.24 77.92
C MET A 24 35.65 6.92 76.56
N ALA A 25 36.68 7.64 76.12
CA ALA A 25 37.39 7.34 74.89
C ALA A 25 38.11 5.98 74.94
N LEU A 26 38.71 5.64 76.08
CA LEU A 26 39.34 4.32 76.29
C LEU A 26 38.29 3.20 76.32
N ALA A 27 37.14 3.43 76.95
CA ALA A 27 36.01 2.50 77.01
C ALA A 27 35.27 2.37 75.66
N ALA A 28 35.31 3.41 74.82
CA ALA A 28 34.75 3.40 73.46
C ALA A 28 35.65 2.69 72.43
N LYS A 29 36.96 2.54 72.69
CA LYS A 29 37.90 1.89 71.74
C LYS A 29 37.43 0.54 71.20
N PRO A 30 36.93 -0.42 72.01
CA PRO A 30 36.44 -1.70 71.49
C PRO A 30 35.26 -1.53 70.53
N ARG A 31 34.32 -0.62 70.85
CA ARG A 31 33.17 -0.27 70.02
C ARG A 31 33.62 0.38 68.71
N ASP A 32 34.49 1.37 68.78
CA ASP A 32 34.97 2.11 67.62
C ASP A 32 35.80 1.19 66.69
N LEU A 33 36.57 0.26 67.25
CA LEU A 33 37.27 -0.79 66.49
C LEU A 33 36.30 -1.77 65.81
N LEU A 34 35.21 -2.15 66.48
CA LEU A 34 34.17 -3.00 65.89
C LEU A 34 33.42 -2.27 64.78
N SER A 35 33.06 -1.00 64.98
CA SER A 35 32.43 -0.14 63.97
C SER A 35 33.31 0.00 62.74
N ALA A 36 34.61 0.32 62.92
CA ALA A 36 35.55 0.42 61.82
C ALA A 36 35.74 -0.91 61.06
N ARG A 37 35.66 -2.06 61.75
CA ARG A 37 35.67 -3.39 61.10
C ARG A 37 34.39 -3.65 60.29
N ILE A 38 33.23 -3.24 60.80
CA ILE A 38 31.95 -3.37 60.09
C ILE A 38 31.98 -2.54 58.81
N GLU A 39 32.41 -1.27 58.89
CA GLU A 39 32.55 -0.38 57.73
C GLU A 39 33.52 -0.95 56.68
N ALA A 40 34.65 -1.52 57.12
CA ALA A 40 35.60 -2.17 56.21
C ALA A 40 34.96 -3.37 55.49
N LEU A 41 34.24 -4.24 56.22
CA LEU A 41 33.54 -5.40 55.64
C LEU A 41 32.40 -4.99 54.70
N GLN A 42 31.67 -3.90 55.00
CA GLN A 42 30.65 -3.33 54.11
C GLN A 42 31.27 -2.74 52.83
N THR A 43 32.46 -2.14 52.94
CA THR A 43 33.20 -1.64 51.77
C THR A 43 33.68 -2.80 50.89
N GLU A 44 34.16 -3.91 51.48
CA GLU A 44 34.44 -5.16 50.77
C GLU A 44 33.17 -5.71 50.06
N GLN A 45 32.02 -5.68 50.74
CA GLN A 45 30.74 -6.14 50.20
C GLN A 45 30.32 -5.32 48.97
N ALA A 46 30.43 -3.98 49.05
CA ALA A 46 30.16 -3.09 47.93
C ALA A 46 31.10 -3.37 46.74
N ALA A 47 32.39 -3.57 47.01
CA ALA A 47 33.39 -3.91 46.00
C ALA A 47 33.08 -5.23 45.27
N VAL A 48 32.72 -6.29 46.01
CA VAL A 48 32.31 -7.58 45.43
C VAL A 48 31.04 -7.45 44.59
N THR A 49 30.06 -6.68 45.06
CA THR A 49 28.80 -6.43 44.33
C THR A 49 29.06 -5.71 43.01
N GLU A 50 29.94 -4.71 43.03
CA GLU A 50 30.33 -3.95 41.84
C GLU A 50 31.06 -4.83 40.81
N LEU A 51 32.01 -5.66 41.25
CA LEU A 51 32.68 -6.64 40.37
C LEU A 51 31.69 -7.64 39.77
N THR A 52 30.71 -8.09 40.55
CA THR A 52 29.64 -9.00 40.09
C THR A 52 28.82 -8.35 38.98
N ALA A 53 28.44 -7.08 39.14
CA ALA A 53 27.67 -6.33 38.13
C ALA A 53 28.49 -6.10 36.84
N LEU A 54 29.78 -5.81 36.96
CA LEU A 54 30.67 -5.66 35.80
C LEU A 54 30.83 -6.98 35.04
N LEU A 55 30.97 -8.11 35.74
CA LEU A 55 31.03 -9.43 35.11
C LEU A 55 29.72 -9.86 34.47
N ALA A 56 28.57 -9.54 35.07
CA ALA A 56 27.27 -9.76 34.44
C ALA A 56 27.15 -9.00 33.10
N SER A 57 27.74 -7.81 33.01
CA SER A 57 27.79 -7.03 31.75
C SER A 57 28.66 -7.70 30.68
N VAL A 58 29.77 -8.33 31.07
CA VAL A 58 30.60 -9.15 30.16
C VAL A 58 29.81 -10.40 29.72
N GLN A 59 29.12 -11.05 30.67
CA GLN A 59 28.34 -12.26 30.42
C GLN A 59 27.21 -12.03 29.42
N TYR A 60 26.50 -10.90 29.54
CA TYR A 60 25.46 -10.53 28.60
C TYR A 60 25.98 -10.43 27.16
N VAL A 61 27.16 -9.81 26.96
CA VAL A 61 27.77 -9.70 25.63
C VAL A 61 28.28 -11.04 25.14
N ALA A 62 28.86 -11.87 26.02
CA ALA A 62 29.27 -13.23 25.67
C ALA A 62 28.07 -14.04 25.16
N LYS A 63 26.92 -14.00 25.84
CA LYS A 63 25.68 -14.64 25.39
C LYS A 63 25.20 -14.10 24.03
N ASN A 64 25.35 -12.80 23.75
CA ASN A 64 25.03 -12.22 22.44
C ASN A 64 25.95 -12.71 21.32
N LEU A 65 27.25 -12.82 21.57
CA LEU A 65 28.21 -13.45 20.64
C LEU A 65 27.89 -14.93 20.39
N GLY A 66 27.19 -15.61 21.30
CA GLY A 66 26.72 -16.98 21.10
C GLY A 66 25.53 -17.13 20.14
N LYS A 67 24.93 -16.04 19.64
CA LYS A 67 23.72 -16.10 18.80
C LYS A 67 24.07 -16.25 17.32
N GLU A 68 23.63 -17.34 16.69
CA GLU A 68 23.86 -17.60 15.25
C GLU A 68 23.39 -16.46 14.34
N LYS A 69 22.25 -15.82 14.66
CA LYS A 69 21.71 -14.66 13.93
C LYS A 69 22.74 -13.55 13.72
N LEU A 70 23.66 -13.35 14.66
CA LEU A 70 24.71 -12.32 14.57
C LEU A 70 25.61 -12.50 13.34
N TYR A 71 25.82 -13.75 12.94
CA TYR A 71 26.72 -14.15 11.85
C TYR A 71 25.98 -14.33 10.52
N LEU A 72 24.66 -14.19 10.49
CA LEU A 72 23.82 -14.30 9.30
C LEU A 72 23.28 -12.94 8.83
N ALA A 73 23.61 -11.85 9.53
CA ALA A 73 23.17 -10.51 9.20
C ALA A 73 23.61 -10.11 7.79
N ARG A 74 22.69 -9.51 7.02
CA ARG A 74 22.94 -9.03 5.66
C ARG A 74 23.10 -7.51 5.64
N SER A 75 23.90 -7.03 4.70
CA SER A 75 24.00 -5.62 4.32
C SER A 75 23.65 -5.48 2.84
N ALA A 76 23.20 -4.30 2.45
CA ALA A 76 22.95 -3.98 1.05
C ALA A 76 23.48 -2.58 0.74
N ALA A 77 24.14 -2.44 -0.41
CA ALA A 77 24.69 -1.18 -0.89
C ALA A 77 24.14 -0.86 -2.29
N SER A 78 23.84 0.41 -2.54
CA SER A 78 23.43 0.92 -3.84
C SER A 78 24.61 1.59 -4.54
N SER A 79 24.79 1.34 -5.84
CA SER A 79 25.77 2.04 -6.65
C SER A 79 25.44 3.53 -6.84
N ASP A 80 24.20 3.93 -6.59
CA ASP A 80 23.72 5.32 -6.59
C ASP A 80 22.61 5.48 -5.53
N SER A 81 23.04 5.74 -4.29
CA SER A 81 22.12 5.91 -3.15
C SER A 81 21.33 7.23 -3.17
N ALA A 82 21.69 8.17 -4.05
CA ALA A 82 20.95 9.39 -4.27
C ALA A 82 19.74 9.15 -5.19
N ALA A 83 19.85 8.21 -6.12
CA ALA A 83 18.75 7.78 -6.98
C ALA A 83 17.87 6.68 -6.35
N LEU A 84 18.49 5.63 -5.79
CA LEU A 84 17.79 4.45 -5.27
C LEU A 84 18.37 4.04 -3.91
N GLY A 85 17.60 4.25 -2.85
CA GLY A 85 17.90 3.74 -1.52
C GLY A 85 17.60 2.25 -1.40
N VAL A 86 18.34 1.57 -0.53
CA VAL A 86 18.10 0.17 -0.18
C VAL A 86 18.17 -0.02 1.33
N LYS A 87 17.25 -0.83 1.86
CA LYS A 87 17.24 -1.27 3.26
C LYS A 87 17.04 -2.78 3.31
N VAL A 88 17.80 -3.46 4.17
CA VAL A 88 17.58 -4.87 4.49
C VAL A 88 16.44 -4.98 5.49
N THR A 89 15.40 -5.72 5.13
CA THR A 89 14.21 -5.98 5.96
C THR A 89 14.12 -7.42 6.44
N GLY A 90 14.83 -8.34 5.79
CA GLY A 90 14.84 -9.78 6.11
C GLY A 90 16.22 -10.40 5.94
N ASN A 91 16.28 -11.57 5.29
CA ASN A 91 17.52 -12.29 5.00
C ASN A 91 17.71 -12.46 3.49
N PRO A 92 17.95 -11.36 2.74
CA PRO A 92 18.11 -11.42 1.30
C PRO A 92 19.28 -12.32 0.90
N ALA A 93 19.17 -12.98 -0.25
CA ALA A 93 20.26 -13.76 -0.82
C ALA A 93 21.45 -12.84 -1.17
N ILE A 94 22.68 -13.31 -0.92
CA ILE A 94 23.89 -12.61 -1.35
C ILE A 94 23.92 -12.58 -2.88
N GLY A 95 24.19 -11.42 -3.46
CA GLY A 95 24.24 -11.26 -4.90
C GLY A 95 24.11 -9.80 -5.33
N THR A 96 24.02 -9.59 -6.64
CA THR A 96 23.74 -8.28 -7.22
C THR A 96 22.40 -8.28 -7.95
N HIS A 97 21.68 -7.18 -7.82
CA HIS A 97 20.42 -6.93 -8.52
C HIS A 97 20.52 -5.59 -9.22
N GLN A 98 19.91 -5.48 -10.41
CA GLN A 98 19.96 -4.26 -11.20
C GLN A 98 18.56 -3.67 -11.37
N PHE A 99 18.46 -2.36 -11.14
CA PHE A 99 17.23 -1.62 -11.25
C PHE A 99 17.43 -0.32 -12.02
N ILE A 100 16.38 0.19 -12.65
CA ILE A 100 16.38 1.53 -13.25
C ILE A 100 15.20 2.31 -12.64
N PRO A 101 15.45 3.36 -11.84
CA PRO A 101 14.41 4.24 -11.33
C PRO A 101 13.88 5.10 -12.48
N LEU A 102 12.65 4.82 -12.91
CA LEU A 102 12.03 5.47 -14.08
C LEU A 102 11.21 6.69 -13.68
N ARG A 103 10.50 6.61 -12.54
CA ARG A 103 9.51 7.60 -12.16
C ARG A 103 9.25 7.61 -10.67
N MET A 104 8.98 8.79 -10.13
CA MET A 104 8.53 8.97 -8.75
C MET A 104 7.02 9.11 -8.70
N VAL A 105 6.46 8.80 -7.54
CA VAL A 105 5.05 9.01 -7.27
C VAL A 105 4.73 10.51 -7.26
N GLN A 106 3.57 10.90 -7.80
CA GLN A 106 3.01 12.25 -7.70
C GLN A 106 1.58 12.18 -7.19
N ASN A 107 1.25 13.11 -6.30
CA ASN A 107 -0.12 13.29 -5.82
C ASN A 107 -0.80 14.35 -6.67
N GLN A 108 -2.05 14.09 -7.05
CA GLN A 108 -2.79 15.00 -7.90
C GLN A 108 -3.05 16.34 -7.20
N GLN A 109 -3.02 17.42 -7.98
CA GLN A 109 -3.33 18.78 -7.54
C GLN A 109 -4.24 19.49 -8.52
N TRP A 110 -5.17 20.26 -7.96
CA TRP A 110 -6.10 21.11 -8.68
C TRP A 110 -6.00 22.54 -8.16
N LEU A 111 -6.04 23.51 -9.06
CA LEU A 111 -5.98 24.92 -8.73
C LEU A 111 -7.18 25.66 -9.32
N SER A 112 -7.88 26.43 -8.48
CA SER A 112 -8.99 27.26 -8.95
C SER A 112 -8.51 28.46 -9.77
N ASN A 113 -9.44 29.09 -10.50
CA ASN A 113 -9.30 30.46 -10.92
C ASN A 113 -9.09 31.39 -9.71
N GLY A 114 -8.47 32.54 -9.95
CA GLY A 114 -8.20 33.54 -8.93
C GLY A 114 -9.44 34.30 -8.50
N VAL A 115 -9.42 34.82 -7.26
CA VAL A 115 -10.35 35.84 -6.75
C VAL A 115 -9.56 37.00 -6.14
N ARG A 116 -10.21 38.16 -5.96
CA ARG A 116 -9.54 39.40 -5.54
C ARG A 116 -9.12 39.40 -4.07
N GLY A 117 -9.99 38.97 -3.17
CA GLY A 117 -9.73 38.89 -1.73
C GLY A 117 -9.96 37.48 -1.19
N GLN A 118 -9.14 37.07 -0.22
CA GLN A 118 -9.27 35.77 0.44
C GLN A 118 -10.62 35.57 1.13
N GLN A 119 -11.20 36.67 1.63
CA GLN A 119 -12.46 36.71 2.38
C GLN A 119 -13.61 37.29 1.56
N ASP A 120 -13.38 37.60 0.28
CA ASP A 120 -14.43 38.11 -0.59
C ASP A 120 -15.43 36.98 -0.87
N PRO A 121 -16.75 37.26 -0.85
CA PRO A 121 -17.76 36.29 -1.23
C PRO A 121 -17.54 35.79 -2.66
N ILE A 122 -17.51 34.47 -2.84
CA ILE A 122 -17.29 33.85 -4.15
C ILE A 122 -18.59 33.47 -4.88
N GLY A 123 -19.73 33.61 -4.21
CA GLY A 123 -21.04 33.15 -4.68
C GLY A 123 -21.37 31.72 -4.25
N ALA A 124 -22.66 31.38 -4.25
CA ALA A 124 -23.13 30.05 -3.84
C ALA A 124 -22.67 29.00 -4.84
N GLY A 125 -22.40 27.79 -4.35
CA GLY A 125 -21.97 26.70 -5.22
C GLY A 125 -21.93 25.35 -4.55
N THR A 126 -21.82 24.33 -5.39
CA THR A 126 -21.63 22.94 -4.98
C THR A 126 -20.38 22.38 -5.66
N LEU A 127 -19.59 21.66 -4.89
CA LEU A 127 -18.42 20.89 -5.33
C LEU A 127 -18.61 19.44 -4.92
N SER A 128 -18.50 18.52 -5.87
CA SER A 128 -18.50 17.08 -5.58
C SER A 128 -17.17 16.46 -5.96
N PHE A 129 -16.69 15.51 -5.16
CA PHE A 129 -15.47 14.79 -5.48
C PHE A 129 -15.46 13.37 -4.92
N ARG A 130 -14.75 12.48 -5.60
CA ARG A 130 -14.47 11.11 -5.15
C ARG A 130 -13.10 10.65 -5.62
N PHE A 131 -12.59 9.59 -5.02
CA PHE A 131 -11.40 8.91 -5.52
C PHE A 131 -11.77 7.80 -6.52
N GLY A 132 -10.83 7.50 -7.41
CA GLY A 132 -10.94 6.37 -8.34
C GLY A 132 -11.21 6.79 -9.78
N PRO A 133 -11.72 5.87 -10.63
CA PRO A 133 -11.74 6.06 -12.07
C PRO A 133 -12.77 7.09 -12.51
N THR A 134 -12.45 7.80 -13.60
CA THR A 134 -13.38 8.62 -14.39
C THR A 134 -13.92 7.81 -15.58
N LEU A 135 -14.83 8.40 -16.35
CA LEU A 135 -15.29 7.84 -17.62
C LEU A 135 -14.18 7.74 -18.68
N SER A 136 -13.04 8.43 -18.48
CA SER A 136 -11.88 8.38 -19.39
C SER A 136 -10.92 7.23 -19.07
N ARG A 137 -11.41 6.16 -18.44
CA ARG A 137 -10.60 5.01 -18.05
C ARG A 137 -9.88 4.41 -19.26
N ALA A 138 -8.59 4.13 -19.09
CA ALA A 138 -7.77 3.45 -20.09
C ALA A 138 -7.33 2.08 -19.57
N LEU A 139 -7.26 1.11 -20.48
CA LEU A 139 -6.67 -0.20 -20.19
C LEU A 139 -5.15 -0.09 -20.04
N THR A 140 -4.59 -0.92 -19.17
CA THR A 140 -3.14 -1.03 -18.99
C THR A 140 -2.54 -1.84 -20.15
N LEU A 141 -1.28 -1.57 -20.50
CA LEU A 141 -0.67 -2.18 -21.69
C LEU A 141 -0.40 -3.68 -21.55
N ASP A 142 -0.38 -4.23 -20.33
CA ASP A 142 -0.12 -5.64 -20.03
C ASP A 142 -1.28 -6.56 -20.40
N ILE A 143 -2.51 -6.05 -20.42
CA ILE A 143 -3.71 -6.85 -20.72
C ILE A 143 -4.07 -6.87 -22.21
N LEU A 144 -3.43 -6.02 -23.03
CA LEU A 144 -3.65 -5.93 -24.47
C LEU A 144 -3.08 -7.14 -25.23
N GLY A 145 -3.52 -7.33 -26.48
CA GLY A 145 -3.01 -8.39 -27.36
C GLY A 145 -3.41 -9.82 -26.93
N GLY A 146 -4.44 -9.95 -26.08
CA GLY A 146 -4.82 -11.22 -25.46
C GLY A 146 -3.92 -11.60 -24.28
N GLY A 147 -3.54 -10.62 -23.45
CA GLY A 147 -2.71 -10.82 -22.24
C GLY A 147 -1.22 -11.03 -22.50
N GLN A 148 -0.77 -10.90 -23.75
CA GLN A 148 0.66 -10.86 -24.09
C GLN A 148 1.29 -9.51 -23.72
N GLY A 149 0.45 -8.48 -23.61
CA GLY A 149 0.85 -7.11 -23.36
C GLY A 149 1.59 -6.47 -24.53
N VAL A 150 2.02 -5.22 -24.33
CA VAL A 150 2.83 -4.48 -25.30
C VAL A 150 4.30 -4.51 -24.89
N PRO A 151 5.20 -5.14 -25.69
CA PRO A 151 6.62 -5.18 -25.40
C PRO A 151 7.21 -3.76 -25.50
N ARG A 152 8.15 -3.49 -24.62
CA ARG A 152 8.87 -2.21 -24.57
C ARG A 152 9.80 -2.09 -25.76
N GLY A 153 9.86 -0.90 -26.35
CA GLY A 153 10.68 -0.66 -27.53
C GLY A 153 10.45 0.70 -28.14
N LYS A 154 10.94 0.86 -29.37
CA LYS A 154 10.73 2.05 -30.19
C LYS A 154 9.97 1.65 -31.45
N ILE A 155 9.14 2.57 -31.93
CA ILE A 155 8.49 2.46 -33.24
C ILE A 155 8.93 3.64 -34.10
N ARG A 156 8.96 3.47 -35.42
CA ARG A 156 9.20 4.57 -36.35
C ARG A 156 7.91 4.90 -37.06
N ILE A 157 7.53 6.17 -37.05
CA ILE A 157 6.37 6.69 -37.79
C ILE A 157 6.89 7.62 -38.88
N THR A 158 6.41 7.41 -40.11
CA THR A 158 6.67 8.28 -41.26
C THR A 158 5.37 8.95 -41.70
N ASP A 159 5.39 10.28 -41.78
CA ASP A 159 4.25 11.07 -42.21
C ASP A 159 4.19 11.20 -43.74
N ARG A 160 3.13 11.81 -44.26
CA ARG A 160 2.89 11.91 -45.70
C ARG A 160 3.76 12.94 -46.42
N SER A 161 4.54 13.72 -45.68
CA SER A 161 5.62 14.54 -46.25
C SER A 161 6.89 13.72 -46.52
N GLY A 162 6.97 12.50 -45.96
CA GLY A 162 8.15 11.64 -46.01
C GLY A 162 9.11 11.84 -44.84
N ALA A 163 8.75 12.67 -43.86
CA ALA A 163 9.53 12.83 -42.63
C ALA A 163 9.25 11.65 -41.68
N SER A 164 10.27 11.19 -40.95
CA SER A 164 10.16 10.09 -40.00
C SER A 164 10.64 10.48 -38.60
N ALA A 165 10.01 9.92 -37.58
CA ALA A 165 10.45 10.03 -36.18
C ALA A 165 10.45 8.65 -35.50
N GLU A 166 11.47 8.40 -34.66
CA GLU A 166 11.47 7.26 -33.73
C GLU A 166 10.81 7.66 -32.41
N ILE A 167 9.76 6.93 -32.04
CA ILE A 167 8.98 7.13 -30.82
C ILE A 167 9.45 6.13 -29.78
N ASP A 168 9.96 6.62 -28.65
CA ASP A 168 10.39 5.77 -27.54
C ASP A 168 9.24 5.44 -26.59
N LEU A 169 8.88 4.17 -26.52
CA LEU A 169 7.79 3.64 -25.69
C LEU A 169 8.32 2.76 -24.55
N SER A 170 9.63 2.76 -24.29
CA SER A 170 10.22 1.88 -23.28
C SER A 170 9.72 2.14 -21.86
N ALA A 171 9.25 3.36 -21.59
CA ALA A 171 8.70 3.78 -20.29
C ALA A 171 7.16 3.90 -20.28
N ALA A 172 6.48 3.69 -21.42
CA ALA A 172 5.01 3.75 -21.48
C ALA A 172 4.41 2.59 -20.67
N GLN A 173 3.32 2.80 -19.93
CA GLN A 173 2.60 1.72 -19.22
C GLN A 173 1.12 1.66 -19.55
N SER A 174 0.57 2.80 -19.95
CA SER A 174 -0.81 2.97 -20.34
C SER A 174 -0.89 3.34 -21.80
N LEU A 175 -2.06 3.15 -22.39
CA LEU A 175 -2.35 3.70 -23.71
C LEU A 175 -2.18 5.22 -23.76
N ALA A 176 -2.51 5.92 -22.66
CA ALA A 176 -2.32 7.36 -22.56
C ALA A 176 -0.85 7.78 -22.70
N ASP A 177 0.09 6.98 -22.18
CA ASP A 177 1.53 7.23 -22.37
C ASP A 177 1.94 7.02 -23.83
N VAL A 178 1.38 6.01 -24.51
CA VAL A 178 1.63 5.75 -25.93
C VAL A 178 1.12 6.89 -26.80
N LEU A 179 -0.14 7.29 -26.61
CA LEU A 179 -0.75 8.42 -27.33
C LEU A 179 0.05 9.70 -27.11
N ARG A 180 0.46 9.99 -25.86
CA ARG A 180 1.28 11.15 -25.53
C ARG A 180 2.64 11.09 -26.24
N ALA A 181 3.32 9.95 -26.22
CA ALA A 181 4.62 9.79 -26.87
C ALA A 181 4.53 10.01 -28.39
N ILE A 182 3.50 9.50 -29.06
CA ILE A 182 3.28 9.74 -30.49
C ILE A 182 2.90 11.20 -30.75
N ASN A 183 1.97 11.76 -29.99
CA ASN A 183 1.45 13.13 -30.20
C ASN A 183 2.46 14.24 -29.85
N SER A 184 3.48 13.93 -29.05
CA SER A 184 4.57 14.86 -28.70
C SER A 184 5.82 14.69 -29.57
N ALA A 185 5.79 13.76 -30.52
CA ALA A 185 6.90 13.50 -31.42
C ALA A 185 7.24 14.73 -32.26
N SER A 186 8.49 15.16 -32.22
CA SER A 186 8.99 16.21 -33.11
C SER A 186 9.47 15.62 -34.43
N GLY A 187 9.39 16.40 -35.50
CA GLY A 187 9.87 15.99 -36.83
C GLY A 187 8.82 15.31 -37.72
N ILE A 188 7.64 14.99 -37.20
CA ILE A 188 6.48 14.52 -37.98
C ILE A 188 5.22 15.32 -37.62
N ARG A 189 4.21 15.33 -38.50
CA ARG A 189 2.87 15.87 -38.17
C ARG A 189 1.82 14.76 -38.17
N VAL A 190 1.91 13.86 -37.20
CA VAL A 190 0.94 12.78 -37.00
C VAL A 190 0.29 12.93 -35.62
N THR A 191 -1.02 12.73 -35.56
CA THR A 191 -1.78 12.61 -34.31
C THR A 191 -2.24 11.17 -34.14
N ALA A 192 -2.01 10.58 -32.97
CA ALA A 192 -2.61 9.33 -32.54
C ALA A 192 -3.84 9.58 -31.67
N GLU A 193 -4.91 8.84 -31.93
CA GLU A 193 -6.14 8.83 -31.14
C GLU A 193 -6.69 7.40 -31.02
N VAL A 194 -7.65 7.20 -30.12
CA VAL A 194 -8.37 5.91 -30.00
C VAL A 194 -9.58 5.94 -30.92
N ASN A 195 -9.80 4.86 -31.67
CA ASN A 195 -10.98 4.66 -32.49
C ASN A 195 -11.53 3.25 -32.24
N GLY A 196 -12.56 3.15 -31.41
CA GLY A 196 -13.02 1.87 -30.86
C GLY A 196 -11.89 1.19 -30.08
N ASP A 197 -11.56 -0.04 -30.47
CA ASP A 197 -10.50 -0.84 -29.84
C ASP A 197 -9.16 -0.80 -30.57
N ALA A 198 -9.01 0.13 -31.53
CA ALA A 198 -7.80 0.33 -32.28
C ALA A 198 -7.18 1.71 -32.02
N LEU A 199 -5.88 1.81 -32.29
CA LEU A 199 -5.19 3.09 -32.41
C LEU A 199 -5.35 3.64 -33.82
N ARG A 200 -5.75 4.90 -33.94
CA ARG A 200 -5.86 5.62 -35.21
C ARG A 200 -4.75 6.65 -35.32
N LEU A 201 -4.07 6.66 -36.46
CA LEU A 201 -3.09 7.68 -36.83
C LEU A 201 -3.69 8.62 -37.88
N VAL A 202 -3.56 9.92 -37.64
CA VAL A 202 -4.03 10.99 -38.51
C VAL A 202 -2.85 11.88 -38.90
N ASP A 203 -2.48 11.85 -40.17
CA ASP A 203 -1.54 12.78 -40.76
C ASP A 203 -2.16 14.17 -40.90
N ARG A 204 -1.46 15.19 -40.41
CA ARG A 204 -1.86 16.61 -40.42
C ARG A 204 -0.98 17.46 -41.34
N THR A 205 -0.19 16.83 -42.21
CA THR A 205 0.70 17.55 -43.15
C THR A 205 -0.09 18.17 -44.32
N GLY A 206 -1.17 17.51 -44.74
CA GLY A 206 -1.89 17.83 -45.98
C GLY A 206 -1.12 17.45 -47.25
N GLN A 207 -0.03 16.69 -47.13
CA GLN A 207 0.83 16.29 -48.23
C GLN A 207 0.54 14.86 -48.70
N THR A 208 1.10 14.50 -49.86
CA THR A 208 0.94 13.19 -50.51
C THR A 208 2.26 12.65 -51.08
N ALA A 209 3.39 13.19 -50.62
CA ALA A 209 4.73 12.84 -51.13
C ALA A 209 5.16 11.41 -50.71
N SER A 210 4.64 10.91 -49.60
CA SER A 210 4.87 9.56 -49.09
C SER A 210 3.58 8.96 -48.53
N ASN A 211 3.60 7.65 -48.26
CA ASN A 211 2.58 7.00 -47.47
C ASN A 211 2.75 7.29 -45.98
N LEU A 212 1.64 7.32 -45.25
CA LEU A 212 1.65 7.22 -43.79
C LEU A 212 2.06 5.80 -43.43
N ARG A 213 3.16 5.65 -42.68
CA ARG A 213 3.79 4.35 -42.44
C ARG A 213 4.24 4.17 -41.00
N VAL A 214 4.10 2.97 -40.46
CA VAL A 214 4.66 2.57 -39.16
C VAL A 214 5.61 1.39 -39.36
N GLU A 215 6.75 1.42 -38.68
CA GLU A 215 7.78 0.38 -38.71
C GLU A 215 8.28 0.04 -37.30
N GLU A 216 8.67 -1.21 -37.09
CA GLU A 216 9.42 -1.61 -35.90
C GLU A 216 10.85 -1.05 -35.95
N VAL A 217 11.41 -0.71 -34.78
CA VAL A 217 12.81 -0.33 -34.65
C VAL A 217 13.60 -1.49 -34.02
N GLY A 218 14.64 -1.95 -34.72
CA GLY A 218 15.43 -3.10 -34.28
C GLY A 218 14.68 -4.42 -34.44
N THR A 219 14.82 -5.33 -33.48
CA THR A 219 14.11 -6.64 -33.45
C THR A 219 12.83 -6.60 -32.61
N GLY A 220 12.29 -5.40 -32.37
CA GLY A 220 11.08 -5.20 -31.56
C GLY A 220 9.80 -5.68 -32.25
N THR A 221 8.75 -5.86 -31.46
CA THR A 221 7.38 -6.20 -31.88
C THR A 221 6.37 -5.22 -31.26
N THR A 222 6.83 -4.00 -30.93
CA THR A 222 6.04 -3.00 -30.21
C THR A 222 4.94 -2.43 -31.10
N ALA A 223 5.22 -2.11 -32.37
CA ALA A 223 4.19 -1.65 -33.31
C ALA A 223 3.13 -2.73 -33.54
N ALA A 224 3.55 -4.00 -33.67
CA ALA A 224 2.63 -5.12 -33.86
C ALA A 224 1.72 -5.37 -32.66
N ALA A 225 2.26 -5.27 -31.44
CA ALA A 225 1.47 -5.38 -30.22
C ALA A 225 0.55 -4.17 -29.98
N LEU A 226 0.87 -3.02 -30.57
CA LEU A 226 0.00 -1.83 -30.63
C LEU A 226 -0.96 -1.87 -31.83
N GLY A 227 -0.95 -2.95 -32.62
CA GLY A 227 -1.83 -3.11 -33.77
C GLY A 227 -1.52 -2.14 -34.92
N LEU A 228 -0.39 -1.45 -34.87
CA LEU A 228 0.05 -0.47 -35.85
C LEU A 228 0.93 -1.08 -36.95
N ASP A 229 1.30 -2.36 -36.82
CA ASP A 229 2.08 -3.05 -37.83
C ASP A 229 1.32 -3.14 -39.17
N GLY A 230 2.07 -3.08 -40.26
CA GLY A 230 1.49 -3.15 -41.61
C GLY A 230 0.87 -1.84 -42.10
N ILE A 231 0.76 -0.79 -41.28
CA ILE A 231 0.34 0.53 -41.74
C ILE A 231 1.37 1.05 -42.75
N ASN A 232 0.93 1.16 -44.00
CA ASN A 232 1.63 1.77 -45.13
C ASN A 232 0.60 2.19 -46.17
N THR A 233 -0.05 3.34 -45.95
CA THR A 233 -1.23 3.76 -46.71
C THR A 233 -1.08 5.11 -47.40
N ALA A 234 -1.68 5.23 -48.58
CA ALA A 234 -1.83 6.48 -49.32
C ALA A 234 -2.97 7.38 -48.78
N SER A 235 -3.54 7.05 -47.62
CA SER A 235 -4.50 7.87 -46.86
C SER A 235 -3.82 8.75 -45.79
N SER A 236 -4.46 9.86 -45.42
CA SER A 236 -4.10 10.66 -44.23
C SER A 236 -4.60 10.06 -42.92
N VAL A 237 -5.36 8.97 -42.99
CA VAL A 237 -5.89 8.25 -41.84
C VAL A 237 -5.52 6.78 -41.98
N ALA A 238 -5.01 6.19 -40.91
CA ALA A 238 -4.77 4.76 -40.78
C ALA A 238 -5.25 4.27 -39.41
N ASP A 239 -6.18 3.32 -39.42
CA ASP A 239 -6.58 2.59 -38.22
C ASP A 239 -5.71 1.34 -38.07
N GLY A 240 -5.29 1.07 -36.84
CA GLY A 240 -4.63 -0.17 -36.48
C GLY A 240 -5.60 -1.35 -36.37
N ARG A 241 -5.06 -2.48 -35.91
CA ARG A 241 -5.85 -3.66 -35.54
C ARG A 241 -6.45 -3.48 -34.15
N ASP A 242 -7.53 -4.21 -33.92
CA ASP A 242 -8.15 -4.35 -32.61
C ASP A 242 -7.16 -4.91 -31.57
N LEU A 243 -7.12 -4.26 -30.40
CA LEU A 243 -6.24 -4.56 -29.28
C LEU A 243 -6.95 -5.19 -28.08
N VAL A 244 -8.27 -5.07 -28.02
CA VAL A 244 -9.06 -5.44 -26.84
C VAL A 244 -9.91 -6.65 -27.18
N ARG A 245 -9.65 -7.75 -26.48
CA ARG A 245 -10.44 -8.97 -26.62
C ARG A 245 -10.40 -9.77 -25.34
N LEU A 246 -11.44 -10.56 -25.13
CA LEU A 246 -11.49 -11.61 -24.13
C LEU A 246 -10.52 -12.74 -24.51
N TYR A 247 -9.93 -13.36 -23.49
CA TYR A 247 -9.07 -14.52 -23.63
C TYR A 247 -9.13 -15.37 -22.35
N PRO A 248 -8.84 -16.68 -22.41
CA PRO A 248 -9.02 -17.58 -21.27
C PRO A 248 -8.25 -17.18 -20.00
N GLN A 249 -7.05 -16.60 -20.13
CA GLN A 249 -6.23 -16.20 -18.98
C GLN A 249 -6.65 -14.85 -18.38
N LEU A 250 -7.65 -14.16 -18.95
CA LEU A 250 -8.09 -12.86 -18.47
C LEU A 250 -8.66 -13.01 -17.04
N SER A 251 -8.14 -12.19 -16.12
CA SER A 251 -8.64 -12.13 -14.74
C SER A 251 -10.08 -11.64 -14.74
N LEU A 252 -10.94 -12.33 -13.98
CA LEU A 252 -12.35 -11.94 -13.89
C LEU A 252 -12.52 -10.55 -13.27
N ASP A 253 -11.59 -10.12 -12.43
CA ASP A 253 -11.59 -8.79 -11.81
C ASP A 253 -11.50 -7.64 -12.83
N LEU A 254 -11.07 -7.90 -14.07
CA LEU A 254 -10.96 -6.89 -15.12
C LEU A 254 -12.26 -6.68 -15.90
N LEU A 255 -13.21 -7.62 -15.83
CA LEU A 255 -14.48 -7.54 -16.53
C LEU A 255 -15.36 -6.44 -15.94
N ASN A 256 -16.33 -5.96 -16.73
CA ASN A 256 -17.34 -4.98 -16.30
C ASN A 256 -16.74 -3.71 -15.70
N ASP A 257 -15.74 -3.13 -16.36
CA ASP A 257 -15.01 -1.97 -15.82
C ASP A 257 -14.46 -2.23 -14.42
N GLY A 258 -13.81 -3.38 -14.20
CA GLY A 258 -13.23 -3.69 -12.89
C GLY A 258 -14.22 -4.12 -11.81
N ASN A 259 -15.52 -4.15 -12.12
CA ASN A 259 -16.56 -4.67 -11.22
C ASN A 259 -16.65 -6.20 -11.27
N GLY A 260 -15.83 -6.85 -12.09
CA GLY A 260 -15.66 -8.29 -12.19
C GLY A 260 -16.93 -9.12 -12.25
N VAL A 261 -16.88 -10.34 -11.69
CA VAL A 261 -18.00 -11.30 -11.73
C VAL A 261 -18.25 -11.84 -10.33
N GLY A 262 -19.48 -11.70 -9.84
CA GLY A 262 -19.92 -12.26 -8.57
C GLY A 262 -20.36 -13.72 -8.69
N PHE A 263 -19.92 -14.57 -7.78
CA PHE A 263 -20.37 -15.96 -7.64
C PHE A 263 -20.74 -16.29 -6.20
N HIS A 264 -21.61 -17.28 -6.03
CA HIS A 264 -21.82 -17.90 -4.74
C HIS A 264 -20.61 -18.74 -4.33
N THR A 265 -20.40 -18.87 -3.02
CA THR A 265 -19.28 -19.65 -2.47
C THR A 265 -19.66 -21.09 -2.14
N SER A 266 -20.96 -21.42 -2.14
CA SER A 266 -21.47 -22.71 -1.65
C SER A 266 -22.77 -23.18 -2.30
N LEU A 267 -23.35 -22.38 -3.22
CA LEU A 267 -24.58 -22.69 -3.92
C LEU A 267 -24.35 -22.56 -5.43
N PRO A 268 -25.05 -23.35 -6.27
CA PRO A 268 -25.03 -23.16 -7.70
C PRO A 268 -25.47 -21.75 -8.12
N ASP A 269 -24.91 -21.26 -9.22
CA ASP A 269 -25.15 -19.89 -9.71
C ASP A 269 -26.19 -19.83 -10.83
N ILE A 270 -26.21 -20.85 -11.69
CA ILE A 270 -26.99 -20.84 -12.93
C ILE A 270 -27.80 -22.13 -13.04
N ARG A 271 -29.07 -22.03 -13.44
CA ARG A 271 -29.85 -23.16 -13.97
C ARG A 271 -29.95 -23.04 -15.47
N TYR A 272 -29.81 -24.15 -16.20
CA TYR A 272 -30.06 -24.19 -17.64
C TYR A 272 -31.21 -25.15 -17.99
N THR A 273 -31.93 -24.82 -19.06
CA THR A 273 -32.85 -25.71 -19.77
C THR A 273 -32.53 -25.68 -21.26
N LEU A 274 -32.33 -26.84 -21.87
CA LEU A 274 -32.01 -26.99 -23.28
C LEU A 274 -33.27 -27.24 -24.11
N ARG A 275 -33.14 -27.09 -25.43
CA ARG A 275 -34.21 -27.24 -26.41
C ARG A 275 -34.77 -28.66 -26.48
N ASP A 276 -33.99 -29.67 -26.13
CA ASP A 276 -34.43 -31.07 -25.99
C ASP A 276 -35.10 -31.37 -24.62
N GLY A 277 -35.22 -30.36 -23.75
CA GLY A 277 -35.79 -30.48 -22.40
C GLY A 277 -34.80 -30.88 -21.31
N THR A 278 -33.51 -31.07 -21.63
CA THR A 278 -32.47 -31.33 -20.61
C THR A 278 -32.34 -30.14 -19.68
N THR A 279 -32.32 -30.38 -18.37
CA THR A 279 -32.08 -29.34 -17.36
C THR A 279 -30.87 -29.68 -16.49
N GLY A 280 -30.22 -28.66 -15.95
CA GLY A 280 -29.12 -28.81 -15.02
C GLY A 280 -28.74 -27.50 -14.34
N GLU A 281 -27.73 -27.56 -13.49
CA GLU A 281 -27.23 -26.41 -12.74
C GLU A 281 -25.72 -26.29 -12.90
N ILE A 282 -25.20 -25.07 -12.81
CA ILE A 282 -23.78 -24.72 -12.94
C ILE A 282 -23.38 -23.96 -11.67
N ASP A 283 -22.40 -24.52 -10.98
CA ASP A 283 -21.75 -23.91 -9.83
C ASP A 283 -20.41 -23.32 -10.28
N LEU A 284 -20.24 -22.00 -10.13
CA LEU A 284 -19.04 -21.28 -10.55
C LEU A 284 -18.07 -21.00 -9.39
N ALA A 285 -18.38 -21.46 -8.17
CA ALA A 285 -17.56 -21.22 -6.98
C ALA A 285 -16.09 -21.65 -7.22
N PRO A 286 -15.08 -20.82 -6.93
CA PRO A 286 -13.68 -21.16 -7.18
C PRO A 286 -13.30 -22.43 -6.39
N ILE A 287 -12.88 -23.50 -7.08
CA ILE A 287 -12.50 -24.76 -6.42
C ILE A 287 -11.20 -24.51 -5.65
N LEU A 288 -11.19 -24.78 -4.34
CA LEU A 288 -9.96 -25.05 -3.59
C LEU A 288 -10.02 -26.49 -3.05
N PRO A 289 -9.63 -27.52 -3.84
CA PRO A 289 -9.46 -28.84 -3.28
C PRO A 289 -8.16 -28.86 -2.45
N GLY A 290 -8.29 -28.88 -1.12
CA GLY A 290 -7.22 -29.33 -0.22
C GLY A 290 -6.09 -28.34 0.12
N THR A 291 -6.19 -27.04 -0.18
CA THR A 291 -5.14 -26.07 0.15
C THR A 291 -5.60 -24.99 1.12
N SER A 292 -4.96 -24.93 2.30
CA SER A 292 -4.96 -23.72 3.12
C SER A 292 -4.03 -22.69 2.48
N GLN A 293 -4.60 -21.57 2.01
CA GLN A 293 -3.90 -20.37 1.55
C GLN A 293 -3.12 -20.50 0.23
N VAL A 294 -3.76 -20.18 -0.89
CA VAL A 294 -3.53 -18.98 -1.74
C VAL A 294 -4.70 -18.94 -2.71
N MET A 295 -5.54 -17.89 -2.67
CA MET A 295 -6.55 -17.65 -3.69
C MET A 295 -5.79 -17.23 -4.95
N ARG A 296 -5.71 -18.09 -5.97
CA ARG A 296 -5.36 -17.63 -7.31
C ARG A 296 -6.54 -16.82 -7.85
N GLU A 297 -6.27 -15.70 -8.53
CA GLU A 297 -7.31 -14.97 -9.26
C GLU A 297 -8.01 -15.92 -10.24
N ALA A 298 -9.35 -15.96 -10.16
CA ALA A 298 -10.14 -16.76 -11.08
C ALA A 298 -10.05 -16.18 -12.49
N THR A 299 -9.97 -17.06 -13.48
CA THR A 299 -9.80 -16.66 -14.88
C THR A 299 -11.05 -16.93 -15.71
N LEU A 300 -11.23 -16.21 -16.81
CA LEU A 300 -12.34 -16.44 -17.74
C LEU A 300 -12.36 -17.89 -18.24
N GLY A 301 -11.20 -18.47 -18.51
CA GLY A 301 -11.04 -19.85 -18.97
C GLY A 301 -11.62 -20.86 -17.99
N GLU A 302 -11.43 -20.65 -16.68
CA GLU A 302 -12.03 -21.53 -15.66
C GLU A 302 -13.56 -21.47 -15.68
N VAL A 303 -14.14 -20.29 -15.97
CA VAL A 303 -15.60 -20.15 -16.15
C VAL A 303 -16.08 -20.88 -17.41
N LEU A 304 -15.37 -20.71 -18.52
CA LEU A 304 -15.68 -21.38 -19.78
C LEU A 304 -15.63 -22.91 -19.63
N ASP A 305 -14.56 -23.43 -19.03
CA ASP A 305 -14.37 -24.86 -18.80
C ASP A 305 -15.52 -25.44 -17.96
N ARG A 306 -15.99 -24.68 -16.96
CA ARG A 306 -17.02 -25.13 -16.03
C ARG A 306 -18.42 -25.16 -16.64
N ILE A 307 -18.76 -24.14 -17.42
CA ILE A 307 -20.02 -24.12 -18.17
C ILE A 307 -20.02 -25.22 -19.25
N ASN A 308 -18.90 -25.40 -19.97
CA ASN A 308 -18.75 -26.48 -20.95
C ASN A 308 -18.82 -27.87 -20.30
N ALA A 309 -18.29 -28.04 -19.09
CA ALA A 309 -18.37 -29.30 -18.35
C ALA A 309 -19.78 -29.62 -17.83
N ALA A 310 -20.68 -28.65 -17.73
CA ALA A 310 -22.03 -28.85 -17.22
C ALA A 310 -22.92 -29.71 -18.14
N ALA A 311 -22.65 -29.68 -19.46
CA ALA A 311 -23.26 -30.57 -20.45
C ALA A 311 -22.36 -30.73 -21.71
N PRO A 312 -21.29 -31.54 -21.65
CA PRO A 312 -20.16 -31.53 -22.60
C PRO A 312 -20.48 -31.71 -24.09
N ASP A 313 -21.61 -32.32 -24.43
CA ASP A 313 -22.05 -32.57 -25.81
C ASP A 313 -23.35 -31.82 -26.18
N LYS A 314 -23.89 -31.02 -25.26
CA LYS A 314 -25.21 -30.39 -25.41
C LYS A 314 -25.20 -28.88 -25.22
N LEU A 315 -24.28 -28.36 -24.41
CA LEU A 315 -24.12 -26.94 -24.14
C LEU A 315 -22.68 -26.55 -24.42
N ARG A 316 -22.49 -25.45 -25.16
CA ARG A 316 -21.17 -24.90 -25.42
C ARG A 316 -21.16 -23.41 -25.11
N ILE A 317 -20.14 -22.96 -24.39
CA ILE A 317 -19.79 -21.55 -24.25
C ILE A 317 -18.46 -21.26 -24.95
N ASP A 318 -18.45 -20.20 -25.74
CA ASP A 318 -17.28 -19.70 -26.46
C ASP A 318 -17.13 -18.19 -26.26
N ILE A 319 -15.92 -17.69 -26.47
CA ILE A 319 -15.71 -16.27 -26.76
C ILE A 319 -16.16 -16.03 -28.21
N ALA A 320 -16.98 -15.00 -28.44
CA ALA A 320 -17.45 -14.64 -29.76
C ALA A 320 -16.28 -14.33 -30.72
N PRO A 321 -16.48 -14.45 -32.06
CA PRO A 321 -15.45 -14.12 -33.03
C PRO A 321 -14.96 -12.67 -32.99
N ASP A 322 -15.79 -11.74 -32.53
CA ASP A 322 -15.42 -10.33 -32.29
C ASP A 322 -14.47 -10.18 -31.09
N GLY A 323 -14.41 -11.17 -30.20
CA GLY A 323 -13.57 -11.15 -29.00
C GLY A 323 -14.20 -10.41 -27.82
N ASP A 324 -15.40 -9.86 -27.92
CA ASP A 324 -15.92 -8.88 -26.95
C ASP A 324 -16.87 -9.45 -25.91
N ARG A 325 -17.49 -10.59 -26.25
CA ARG A 325 -18.63 -11.18 -25.54
C ARG A 325 -18.52 -12.70 -25.48
N LEU A 326 -19.34 -13.28 -24.61
CA LEU A 326 -19.52 -14.72 -24.52
C LEU A 326 -20.76 -15.15 -25.30
N VAL A 327 -20.71 -16.36 -25.88
CA VAL A 327 -21.82 -16.95 -26.62
C VAL A 327 -22.10 -18.34 -26.08
N ILE A 328 -23.32 -18.58 -25.62
CA ILE A 328 -23.80 -19.90 -25.24
C ILE A 328 -24.62 -20.48 -26.38
N THR A 329 -24.29 -21.70 -26.79
CA THR A 329 -24.99 -22.45 -27.84
C THR A 329 -25.52 -23.77 -27.28
N ASP A 330 -26.80 -24.00 -27.49
CA ASP A 330 -27.43 -25.30 -27.34
C ASP A 330 -27.20 -26.15 -28.60
N LEU A 331 -26.53 -27.28 -28.43
CA LEU A 331 -26.16 -28.22 -29.50
C LEU A 331 -27.22 -29.30 -29.75
N THR A 332 -28.34 -29.27 -29.02
CA THR A 332 -29.41 -30.26 -29.12
C THR A 332 -30.39 -29.94 -30.27
N SER A 333 -31.10 -30.96 -30.76
CA SER A 333 -32.01 -30.86 -31.92
C SER A 333 -33.49 -30.62 -31.55
N GLY A 334 -33.78 -30.20 -30.32
CA GLY A 334 -35.16 -30.03 -29.84
C GLY A 334 -35.87 -28.74 -30.30
N SER A 335 -37.20 -28.70 -30.13
CA SER A 335 -38.04 -27.54 -30.47
C SER A 335 -38.33 -26.60 -29.28
N GLY A 336 -37.80 -26.91 -28.10
CA GLY A 336 -37.86 -26.03 -26.94
C GLY A 336 -37.00 -24.78 -27.11
N THR A 337 -36.85 -24.01 -26.03
CA THR A 337 -36.01 -22.81 -25.98
C THR A 337 -34.88 -23.03 -24.99
N LEU A 338 -33.66 -22.61 -25.36
CA LEU A 338 -32.56 -22.52 -24.42
C LEU A 338 -32.89 -21.44 -23.38
N THR A 339 -32.90 -21.79 -22.11
CA THR A 339 -32.99 -20.82 -21.00
C THR A 339 -31.83 -21.00 -20.04
N ILE A 340 -31.34 -19.87 -19.51
CA ILE A 340 -30.40 -19.82 -18.40
C ILE A 340 -30.93 -18.80 -17.38
N GLU A 341 -31.01 -19.20 -16.12
CA GLU A 341 -31.63 -18.41 -15.06
C GLU A 341 -30.69 -18.30 -13.85
N PRO A 342 -30.62 -17.13 -13.19
CA PRO A 342 -29.80 -16.98 -12.00
C PRO A 342 -30.43 -17.75 -10.85
N LEU A 343 -29.63 -18.48 -10.08
CA LEU A 343 -30.05 -19.18 -8.89
C LEU A 343 -29.69 -18.38 -7.63
N TYR A 344 -30.56 -18.43 -6.63
CA TYR A 344 -30.34 -17.87 -5.30
C TYR A 344 -29.89 -16.38 -5.30
N GLY A 345 -30.35 -15.61 -6.28
CA GLY A 345 -29.97 -14.20 -6.43
C GLY A 345 -28.52 -13.97 -6.88
N SER A 346 -27.86 -14.96 -7.48
CA SER A 346 -26.51 -14.80 -8.06
C SER A 346 -26.52 -13.72 -9.16
N SER A 347 -25.51 -12.85 -9.17
CA SER A 347 -25.30 -11.87 -10.24
C SER A 347 -24.50 -12.44 -11.42
N ALA A 348 -24.01 -13.69 -11.33
CA ALA A 348 -23.08 -14.28 -12.27
C ALA A 348 -23.53 -14.18 -13.74
N LEU A 349 -24.81 -14.45 -14.05
CA LEU A 349 -25.31 -14.36 -15.43
C LEU A 349 -25.21 -12.94 -15.98
N ARG A 350 -25.70 -11.95 -15.24
CA ARG A 350 -25.65 -10.54 -15.64
C ARG A 350 -24.21 -10.06 -15.76
N ASP A 351 -23.35 -10.44 -14.81
CA ASP A 351 -21.96 -10.03 -14.78
C ASP A 351 -21.16 -10.69 -15.93
N LEU A 352 -21.50 -11.92 -16.32
CA LEU A 352 -20.98 -12.58 -17.54
C LEU A 352 -21.67 -12.09 -18.83
N GLY A 353 -22.65 -11.20 -18.72
CA GLY A 353 -23.40 -10.63 -19.84
C GLY A 353 -24.33 -11.61 -20.54
N LEU A 354 -24.70 -12.72 -19.89
CA LEU A 354 -25.47 -13.84 -20.43
C LEU A 354 -26.95 -13.80 -20.02
N ASP A 355 -27.44 -12.70 -19.48
CA ASP A 355 -28.83 -12.47 -19.08
C ASP A 355 -29.77 -12.13 -20.27
N GLY A 356 -29.27 -12.26 -21.50
CA GLY A 356 -30.03 -12.11 -22.73
C GLY A 356 -30.94 -13.31 -23.05
N SER A 357 -31.83 -13.12 -24.03
CA SER A 357 -32.73 -14.17 -24.51
C SER A 357 -32.10 -15.01 -25.62
N ALA A 358 -32.43 -16.30 -25.68
CA ALA A 358 -31.95 -17.20 -26.72
C ALA A 358 -32.66 -16.94 -28.06
N GLN A 359 -31.88 -16.90 -29.14
CA GLN A 359 -32.37 -16.91 -30.51
C GLN A 359 -31.82 -18.15 -31.22
N ASN A 360 -32.72 -19.01 -31.71
CA ASN A 360 -32.36 -20.26 -32.39
C ASN A 360 -31.42 -21.19 -31.58
N GLY A 361 -31.54 -21.19 -30.26
CA GLY A 361 -30.67 -21.98 -29.37
C GLY A 361 -29.33 -21.30 -29.04
N VAL A 362 -29.16 -20.02 -29.39
CA VAL A 362 -27.94 -19.26 -29.09
C VAL A 362 -28.28 -18.06 -28.22
N ILE A 363 -27.57 -17.89 -27.11
CA ILE A 363 -27.55 -16.66 -26.33
C ILE A 363 -26.24 -15.95 -26.63
N SER A 364 -26.32 -14.81 -27.31
CA SER A 364 -25.18 -13.92 -27.47
C SER A 364 -25.19 -12.92 -26.33
N GLY A 365 -24.11 -12.88 -25.55
CA GLY A 365 -24.01 -11.95 -24.46
C GLY A 365 -23.74 -10.52 -24.89
N ARG A 366 -23.71 -9.62 -23.91
CA ARG A 366 -23.20 -8.24 -24.08
C ARG A 366 -21.67 -8.20 -24.03
N ARG A 367 -21.13 -7.08 -24.48
CA ARG A 367 -19.71 -6.72 -24.31
C ARG A 367 -19.30 -6.69 -22.82
N LEU A 368 -18.12 -7.22 -22.51
CA LEU A 368 -17.61 -7.34 -21.14
C LEU A 368 -16.40 -6.46 -20.81
N LEU A 369 -15.77 -5.83 -21.81
CA LEU A 369 -14.67 -4.88 -21.67
C LEU A 369 -15.04 -3.56 -22.37
N ALA A 370 -14.82 -2.41 -21.75
CA ALA A 370 -15.19 -1.11 -22.34
C ALA A 370 -14.42 -0.70 -23.60
N GLY A 371 -13.32 -1.39 -23.89
CA GLY A 371 -12.39 -1.01 -24.96
C GLY A 371 -11.18 -0.22 -24.48
N LEU A 372 -10.45 0.38 -25.41
CA LEU A 372 -9.18 1.07 -25.14
C LEU A 372 -9.32 2.33 -24.28
N GLN A 373 -10.43 3.04 -24.45
CA GLN A 373 -10.75 4.26 -23.71
C GLN A 373 -12.25 4.34 -23.51
N GLY A 374 -12.69 4.63 -22.29
CA GLY A 374 -14.12 4.75 -21.98
C GLY A 374 -14.56 3.76 -20.91
N VAL A 375 -15.88 3.60 -20.82
CA VAL A 375 -16.55 2.64 -19.94
C VAL A 375 -17.69 1.94 -20.69
N LEU A 376 -18.14 0.80 -20.19
CA LEU A 376 -19.34 0.13 -20.68
C LEU A 376 -20.57 0.94 -20.30
N LEU A 377 -21.55 1.01 -21.20
CA LEU A 377 -22.84 1.62 -20.85
C LEU A 377 -23.58 0.84 -19.75
N ALA A 378 -23.30 -0.46 -19.63
CA ALA A 378 -23.83 -1.31 -18.55
C ALA A 378 -23.31 -0.90 -17.16
N SER A 379 -22.14 -0.27 -17.08
CA SER A 379 -21.54 0.18 -15.81
C SER A 379 -22.07 1.56 -15.36
N LEU A 380 -22.83 2.26 -16.19
CA LEU A 380 -23.42 3.56 -15.85
C LEU A 380 -24.70 3.40 -15.01
N ASN A 381 -25.22 4.50 -14.48
CA ASN A 381 -26.42 4.53 -13.64
C ASN A 381 -26.31 3.54 -12.45
N GLY A 382 -25.17 3.57 -11.77
CA GLY A 382 -24.84 2.69 -10.65
C GLY A 382 -24.74 1.21 -11.01
N GLY A 383 -24.46 0.88 -12.28
CA GLY A 383 -24.33 -0.50 -12.75
C GLY A 383 -25.66 -1.12 -13.21
N LYS A 384 -26.73 -0.34 -13.26
CA LYS A 384 -28.03 -0.73 -13.86
C LYS A 384 -28.00 -0.59 -15.38
N GLY A 385 -27.06 0.18 -15.90
CA GLY A 385 -26.96 0.57 -17.29
C GLY A 385 -28.02 1.59 -17.73
N LEU A 386 -27.89 2.06 -18.97
CA LEU A 386 -28.82 3.01 -19.59
C LEU A 386 -29.99 2.33 -20.32
N GLY A 387 -30.02 0.99 -20.35
CA GLY A 387 -30.94 0.21 -21.18
C GLY A 387 -30.70 0.40 -22.68
N PRO A 388 -31.61 -0.07 -23.54
CA PRO A 388 -31.49 0.13 -24.99
C PRO A 388 -31.58 1.62 -25.33
N LEU A 389 -30.62 2.10 -26.12
CA LEU A 389 -30.64 3.41 -26.76
C LEU A 389 -31.24 3.28 -28.18
N GLY A 390 -31.71 4.38 -28.73
CA GLY A 390 -32.15 4.47 -30.12
C GLY A 390 -31.64 5.74 -30.78
N THR A 391 -32.52 6.58 -31.32
CA THR A 391 -32.10 7.69 -32.20
C THR A 391 -32.11 9.04 -31.50
N LEU A 392 -30.98 9.73 -31.54
CA LEU A 392 -30.87 11.14 -31.18
C LEU A 392 -31.14 12.04 -32.39
N GLN A 393 -31.96 13.06 -32.20
CA GLN A 393 -32.10 14.18 -33.11
C GLN A 393 -31.25 15.34 -32.58
N LEU A 394 -30.26 15.74 -33.38
CA LEU A 394 -29.37 16.85 -33.07
C LEU A 394 -29.64 18.02 -34.02
N THR A 395 -29.62 19.24 -33.50
CA THR A 395 -29.62 20.47 -34.30
C THR A 395 -28.59 21.43 -33.73
N ASP A 396 -27.65 21.86 -34.58
CA ASP A 396 -26.66 22.86 -34.23
C ASP A 396 -27.26 24.28 -34.23
N ARG A 397 -26.51 25.24 -33.71
CA ARG A 397 -26.98 26.64 -33.58
C ARG A 397 -27.03 27.38 -34.92
N ALA A 398 -26.50 26.79 -36.00
CA ALA A 398 -26.69 27.27 -37.37
C ALA A 398 -28.01 26.74 -37.99
N GLY A 399 -28.68 25.80 -37.32
CA GLY A 399 -29.93 25.18 -37.74
C GLY A 399 -29.74 23.92 -38.59
N ALA A 400 -28.52 23.40 -38.72
CA ALA A 400 -28.28 22.12 -39.38
C ALA A 400 -28.64 20.98 -38.43
N SER A 401 -29.35 19.96 -38.93
CA SER A 401 -29.81 18.84 -38.13
C SER A 401 -29.31 17.50 -38.65
N ALA A 402 -29.10 16.55 -37.73
CA ALA A 402 -28.74 15.17 -38.03
C ALA A 402 -29.46 14.20 -37.09
N GLN A 403 -29.72 12.99 -37.60
CA GLN A 403 -30.14 11.85 -36.78
C GLN A 403 -28.92 10.97 -36.50
N VAL A 404 -28.71 10.65 -35.24
CA VAL A 404 -27.63 9.78 -34.79
C VAL A 404 -28.24 8.52 -34.20
N ASP A 405 -28.00 7.39 -34.84
CA ASP A 405 -28.43 6.09 -34.35
C ASP A 405 -27.46 5.55 -33.30
N LEU A 406 -27.91 5.48 -32.05
CA LEU A 406 -27.19 4.90 -30.93
C LEU A 406 -27.65 3.47 -30.61
N ALA A 407 -28.55 2.89 -31.42
CA ALA A 407 -28.99 1.52 -31.24
C ALA A 407 -27.79 0.56 -31.30
N GLY A 408 -27.73 -0.36 -30.33
CA GLY A 408 -26.65 -1.33 -30.21
C GLY A 408 -25.28 -0.75 -29.82
N ALA A 409 -25.19 0.51 -29.41
CA ALA A 409 -23.98 1.00 -28.74
C ALA A 409 -23.84 0.30 -27.37
N GLU A 410 -22.64 -0.19 -27.05
CA GLU A 410 -22.35 -0.88 -25.79
C GLU A 410 -21.31 -0.14 -24.93
N THR A 411 -20.59 0.81 -25.53
CA THR A 411 -19.57 1.63 -24.84
C THR A 411 -19.86 3.13 -24.96
N LEU A 412 -19.36 3.89 -23.99
CA LEU A 412 -19.44 5.35 -24.05
C LEU A 412 -18.65 5.92 -25.25
N ALA A 413 -17.52 5.28 -25.60
CA ALA A 413 -16.70 5.69 -26.73
C ALA A 413 -17.46 5.58 -28.05
N GLU A 414 -18.25 4.52 -28.25
CA GLU A 414 -19.12 4.39 -29.41
C GLU A 414 -20.18 5.50 -29.47
N VAL A 415 -20.80 5.84 -28.33
CA VAL A 415 -21.77 6.94 -28.28
C VAL A 415 -21.14 8.25 -28.73
N LEU A 416 -19.96 8.59 -28.18
CA LEU A 416 -19.23 9.80 -28.56
C LEU A 416 -18.81 9.78 -30.04
N ALA A 417 -18.31 8.65 -30.53
CA ALA A 417 -17.88 8.49 -31.92
C ALA A 417 -19.04 8.67 -32.89
N ARG A 418 -20.20 8.05 -32.62
CA ARG A 418 -21.40 8.16 -33.46
C ARG A 418 -21.96 9.59 -33.48
N ILE A 419 -21.97 10.30 -32.35
CA ILE A 419 -22.37 11.71 -32.31
C ILE A 419 -21.41 12.59 -33.11
N ASN A 420 -20.10 12.41 -32.91
CA ASN A 420 -19.09 13.20 -33.65
C ASN A 420 -19.07 12.90 -35.16
N ALA A 421 -19.56 11.73 -35.58
CA ALA A 421 -19.71 11.36 -36.99
C ALA A 421 -20.95 11.97 -37.66
N ALA A 422 -21.80 12.70 -36.93
CA ALA A 422 -23.05 13.25 -37.44
C ALA A 422 -22.88 14.31 -38.55
N GLY A 423 -21.69 14.88 -38.71
CA GLY A 423 -21.37 15.82 -39.80
C GLY A 423 -22.00 17.22 -39.67
N ILE A 424 -22.46 17.58 -38.47
CA ILE A 424 -22.99 18.91 -38.13
C ILE A 424 -22.03 19.64 -37.18
N GLY A 425 -22.27 20.92 -36.90
CA GLY A 425 -21.42 21.74 -36.03
C GLY A 425 -21.56 21.42 -34.54
N ILE A 426 -21.58 20.15 -34.15
CA ILE A 426 -21.64 19.69 -32.75
C ILE A 426 -20.47 18.74 -32.49
N SER A 427 -19.80 18.94 -31.37
CA SER A 427 -18.76 18.06 -30.84
C SER A 427 -19.20 17.43 -29.52
N ALA A 428 -18.95 16.14 -29.37
CA ALA A 428 -19.21 15.36 -28.17
C ALA A 428 -17.90 14.93 -27.51
N GLN A 429 -17.80 15.12 -26.21
CA GLN A 429 -16.64 14.70 -25.41
C GLN A 429 -17.07 14.30 -24.01
N ILE A 430 -16.20 13.60 -23.29
CA ILE A 430 -16.36 13.45 -21.84
C ILE A 430 -16.27 14.85 -21.21
N ASN A 431 -17.17 15.15 -20.28
CA ASN A 431 -17.21 16.45 -19.63
C ASN A 431 -15.94 16.69 -18.80
N ARG A 432 -15.70 17.94 -18.39
CA ARG A 432 -14.49 18.31 -17.67
C ARG A 432 -14.28 17.58 -16.34
N ALA A 433 -15.37 17.24 -15.65
CA ALA A 433 -15.33 16.50 -14.40
C ALA A 433 -14.95 15.02 -14.60
N GLY A 434 -15.03 14.52 -15.84
CA GLY A 434 -14.77 13.12 -16.15
C GLY A 434 -15.90 12.18 -15.75
N ASN A 435 -17.09 12.68 -15.42
CA ASN A 435 -18.22 11.90 -14.91
C ASN A 435 -19.43 11.88 -15.86
N GLY A 436 -19.38 12.63 -16.96
CA GLY A 436 -20.46 12.70 -17.94
C GLY A 436 -20.01 13.03 -19.35
N ILE A 437 -20.96 13.43 -20.19
CA ILE A 437 -20.78 13.88 -21.57
C ILE A 437 -21.07 15.39 -21.65
N GLU A 438 -20.28 16.10 -22.45
CA GLU A 438 -20.59 17.46 -22.89
C GLU A 438 -20.78 17.45 -24.41
N LEU A 439 -21.90 18.02 -24.88
CA LEU A 439 -22.10 18.37 -26.28
C LEU A 439 -21.93 19.87 -26.45
N ARG A 440 -21.10 20.29 -27.40
CA ARG A 440 -20.78 21.69 -27.66
C ARG A 440 -20.96 22.04 -29.14
N ASP A 441 -21.67 23.13 -29.38
CA ASP A 441 -21.77 23.73 -30.71
C ASP A 441 -20.43 24.37 -31.12
N THR A 442 -20.04 24.17 -32.37
CA THR A 442 -18.79 24.68 -32.95
C THR A 442 -19.01 25.70 -34.06
N THR A 443 -20.26 26.12 -34.31
CA THR A 443 -20.65 27.02 -35.40
C THR A 443 -20.49 28.51 -35.03
N GLY A 444 -20.57 28.82 -33.73
CA GLY A 444 -20.53 30.19 -33.22
C GLY A 444 -21.79 31.02 -33.54
N GLN A 445 -22.87 30.39 -34.00
CA GLN A 445 -24.12 31.06 -34.35
C GLN A 445 -25.01 31.30 -33.12
N SER A 446 -26.11 32.05 -33.29
CA SER A 446 -27.00 32.46 -32.19
C SER A 446 -28.27 31.62 -32.04
N GLY A 447 -28.47 30.59 -32.86
CA GLY A 447 -29.63 29.69 -32.76
C GLY A 447 -29.61 28.81 -31.50
N ASN A 448 -30.62 27.96 -31.37
CA ASN A 448 -30.69 27.00 -30.28
C ASN A 448 -29.84 25.76 -30.60
N LEU A 449 -29.13 25.27 -29.58
CA LEU A 449 -28.67 23.89 -29.57
C LEU A 449 -29.88 23.01 -29.20
N VAL A 450 -30.18 22.01 -30.04
CA VAL A 450 -31.25 21.05 -29.78
C VAL A 450 -30.71 19.63 -29.74
N VAL A 451 -31.02 18.93 -28.66
CA VAL A 451 -30.77 17.50 -28.49
C VAL A 451 -32.07 16.88 -28.00
N ALA A 452 -32.67 16.03 -28.83
CA ALA A 452 -33.97 15.44 -28.55
C ALA A 452 -33.99 13.96 -28.96
N SER A 453 -34.99 13.23 -28.46
CA SER A 453 -35.26 11.86 -28.88
C SER A 453 -36.76 11.58 -28.79
N THR A 454 -37.22 10.52 -29.44
CA THR A 454 -38.63 10.09 -29.32
C THR A 454 -38.80 8.87 -28.40
N ASP A 455 -37.69 8.22 -28.04
CA ASP A 455 -37.61 6.97 -27.30
C ASP A 455 -36.98 7.12 -25.90
N GLY A 456 -36.71 8.36 -25.48
CA GLY A 456 -36.10 8.68 -24.20
C GLY A 456 -34.57 8.61 -24.18
N THR A 457 -33.90 8.39 -25.32
CA THR A 457 -32.43 8.31 -25.41
C THR A 457 -31.75 9.59 -24.92
N ALA A 458 -32.28 10.77 -25.26
CA ALA A 458 -31.71 12.04 -24.82
C ALA A 458 -31.82 12.23 -23.30
N GLU A 459 -32.93 11.77 -22.71
CA GLU A 459 -33.21 11.79 -21.28
C GLU A 459 -32.34 10.80 -20.53
N LYS A 460 -32.15 9.57 -21.03
CA LYS A 460 -31.24 8.57 -20.46
C LYS A 460 -29.79 9.04 -20.40
N LEU A 461 -29.37 9.83 -21.39
CA LEU A 461 -28.03 10.44 -21.43
C LEU A 461 -27.95 11.78 -20.68
N HIS A 462 -29.07 12.28 -20.15
CA HIS A 462 -29.20 13.59 -19.50
C HIS A 462 -28.79 14.77 -20.41
N LEU A 463 -28.97 14.63 -21.73
CA LEU A 463 -28.54 15.64 -22.72
C LEU A 463 -29.71 16.40 -23.37
N ALA A 464 -30.97 16.07 -23.04
CA ALA A 464 -32.14 16.70 -23.63
C ALA A 464 -32.11 18.23 -23.44
N VAL A 465 -32.07 18.99 -24.54
CA VAL A 465 -32.00 20.46 -24.53
C VAL A 465 -32.66 21.06 -25.75
N ASN A 466 -33.26 22.24 -25.58
CA ASN A 466 -33.66 23.13 -26.67
C ASN A 466 -33.54 24.57 -26.17
N ALA A 467 -32.35 25.12 -26.27
CA ALA A 467 -32.05 26.44 -25.72
C ALA A 467 -30.91 27.13 -26.47
N ALA A 468 -30.85 28.46 -26.37
CA ALA A 468 -29.78 29.28 -26.91
C ALA A 468 -28.50 29.16 -26.04
N VAL A 469 -27.99 27.94 -25.85
CA VAL A 469 -26.75 27.61 -25.11
C VAL A 469 -25.67 27.07 -26.05
N ASP A 470 -24.41 27.34 -25.76
CA ASP A 470 -23.28 26.87 -26.59
C ASP A 470 -22.93 25.40 -26.31
N ALA A 471 -23.38 24.88 -25.16
CA ALA A 471 -23.16 23.50 -24.75
C ALA A 471 -24.24 22.99 -23.79
N VAL A 472 -24.38 21.66 -23.73
CA VAL A 472 -25.15 20.93 -22.71
C VAL A 472 -24.23 19.88 -22.07
N ASN A 473 -24.32 19.73 -20.76
CA ASN A 473 -23.55 18.77 -19.97
C ASN A 473 -24.53 17.82 -19.26
N SER A 474 -24.28 16.52 -19.35
CA SER A 474 -25.13 15.48 -18.73
C SER A 474 -25.11 15.50 -17.20
N GLY A 475 -24.12 16.16 -16.59
CA GLY A 475 -23.77 15.91 -15.19
C GLY A 475 -23.18 14.51 -15.02
N ASP A 476 -23.18 14.00 -13.79
CA ASP A 476 -22.69 12.66 -13.48
C ASP A 476 -23.63 11.59 -14.06
N LEU A 477 -23.08 10.66 -14.85
CA LEU A 477 -23.76 9.48 -15.37
C LEU A 477 -23.66 8.28 -14.40
N HIS A 478 -23.08 8.48 -13.22
CA HIS A 478 -22.97 7.53 -12.12
C HIS A 478 -22.31 6.23 -12.53
N LEU A 479 -21.03 6.30 -12.91
CA LEU A 479 -20.20 5.11 -13.11
C LEU A 479 -20.15 4.28 -11.84
N GLN A 480 -20.50 3.00 -11.93
CA GLN A 480 -20.34 2.04 -10.84
C GLN A 480 -18.85 1.84 -10.54
N VAL A 481 -18.46 2.20 -9.33
CA VAL A 481 -17.09 2.03 -8.81
C VAL A 481 -17.04 1.11 -7.59
N VAL A 482 -18.21 0.71 -7.07
CA VAL A 482 -18.37 -0.28 -6.01
C VAL A 482 -19.31 -1.39 -6.50
N ALA A 483 -18.85 -2.63 -6.35
CA ALA A 483 -19.57 -3.84 -6.66
C ALA A 483 -19.39 -4.88 -5.53
N PRO A 484 -20.22 -5.94 -5.48
CA PRO A 484 -20.09 -6.98 -4.45
C PRO A 484 -18.72 -7.68 -4.39
N ASN A 485 -17.98 -7.72 -5.49
CA ASN A 485 -16.62 -8.28 -5.53
C ASN A 485 -15.51 -7.25 -5.21
N THR A 486 -15.84 -5.96 -5.04
CA THR A 486 -14.86 -4.93 -4.66
C THR A 486 -14.15 -5.35 -3.37
N LEU A 487 -12.84 -5.54 -3.45
CA LEU A 487 -12.02 -5.88 -2.29
C LEU A 487 -12.03 -4.75 -1.27
N LEU A 488 -12.09 -5.09 0.02
CA LEU A 488 -12.06 -4.13 1.12
C LEU A 488 -10.79 -3.26 1.11
N GLU A 489 -9.66 -3.78 0.64
CA GLU A 489 -8.42 -3.01 0.49
C GLU A 489 -8.45 -2.02 -0.69
N ARG A 490 -9.31 -2.26 -1.69
CA ARG A 490 -9.50 -1.38 -2.86
C ARG A 490 -10.66 -0.40 -2.70
N TYR A 491 -11.52 -0.59 -1.69
CA TYR A 491 -12.67 0.28 -1.41
C TYR A 491 -12.23 1.73 -1.14
N ASN A 492 -13.17 2.67 -1.31
CA ASN A 492 -12.95 4.10 -1.14
C ASN A 492 -11.74 4.55 -1.98
N GLY A 493 -11.72 4.24 -3.29
CA GLY A 493 -10.62 4.56 -4.20
C GLY A 493 -9.24 4.10 -3.72
N GLY A 494 -9.13 2.89 -3.15
CA GLY A 494 -7.87 2.33 -2.63
C GLY A 494 -7.46 2.83 -1.25
N GLY A 495 -8.31 3.59 -0.55
CA GLY A 495 -8.09 3.94 0.86
C GLY A 495 -8.19 2.72 1.78
N GLY A 496 -8.95 1.71 1.36
CA GLY A 496 -9.15 0.47 2.08
C GLY A 496 -10.14 0.60 3.24
N VAL A 497 -10.48 -0.52 3.86
CA VAL A 497 -11.33 -0.63 5.05
C VAL A 497 -10.57 -1.36 6.14
N ALA A 498 -10.47 -0.76 7.33
CA ALA A 498 -9.87 -1.40 8.48
C ALA A 498 -10.59 -2.72 8.81
N ARG A 499 -9.82 -3.81 8.98
CA ARG A 499 -10.33 -5.16 9.29
C ARG A 499 -10.64 -5.32 10.79
N SER A 500 -11.71 -4.70 11.26
CA SER A 500 -12.25 -4.86 12.62
C SER A 500 -13.77 -5.00 12.53
N GLY A 501 -14.56 -4.24 13.28
CA GLY A 501 -16.02 -4.28 13.21
C GLY A 501 -16.68 -3.09 13.86
N PHE A 502 -18.00 -3.00 13.68
CA PHE A 502 -18.84 -1.89 14.14
C PHE A 502 -20.18 -2.41 14.68
N THR A 503 -20.91 -1.57 15.43
CA THR A 503 -22.25 -1.93 15.93
C THR A 503 -23.32 -1.28 15.09
N LEU A 504 -24.28 -2.08 14.62
CA LEU A 504 -25.48 -1.63 13.92
C LEU A 504 -26.68 -1.70 14.88
N ILE A 505 -27.51 -0.67 14.86
CA ILE A 505 -28.71 -0.55 15.69
C ILE A 505 -29.88 -0.23 14.78
N ASP A 506 -30.90 -1.09 14.74
CA ASP A 506 -32.13 -0.85 13.97
C ASP A 506 -33.13 0.03 14.74
N SER A 507 -34.17 0.50 14.05
CA SER A 507 -35.23 1.33 14.60
C SER A 507 -36.05 0.65 15.71
N LEU A 508 -36.02 -0.68 15.80
CA LEU A 508 -36.62 -1.45 16.89
C LEU A 508 -35.72 -1.51 18.13
N GLY A 509 -34.51 -0.93 18.06
CA GLY A 509 -33.54 -0.88 19.14
C GLY A 509 -32.70 -2.15 19.29
N ARG A 510 -32.80 -3.10 18.34
CA ARG A 510 -31.94 -4.29 18.33
C ARG A 510 -30.55 -3.90 17.88
N ARG A 511 -29.54 -4.55 18.47
CA ARG A 511 -28.13 -4.25 18.24
C ARG A 511 -27.40 -5.49 17.78
N ALA A 512 -26.53 -5.35 16.79
CA ALA A 512 -25.63 -6.42 16.37
C ALA A 512 -24.23 -5.88 16.08
N TYR A 513 -23.21 -6.65 16.43
CA TYR A 513 -21.82 -6.36 16.09
C TYR A 513 -21.46 -7.05 14.78
N ILE A 514 -21.00 -6.27 13.81
CA ILE A 514 -20.59 -6.72 12.49
C ILE A 514 -19.08 -6.89 12.48
N ASP A 515 -18.60 -8.14 12.56
CA ASP A 515 -17.18 -8.48 12.59
C ASP A 515 -16.62 -8.78 11.19
N LEU A 516 -15.69 -7.93 10.74
CA LEU A 516 -14.95 -8.03 9.48
C LEU A 516 -13.45 -8.40 9.70
N SER A 517 -13.04 -8.69 10.93
CA SER A 517 -11.64 -9.05 11.25
C SER A 517 -11.24 -10.43 10.72
N ARG A 518 -12.24 -11.27 10.41
CA ARG A 518 -12.03 -12.63 9.94
C ARG A 518 -11.48 -12.65 8.51
N SER A 519 -10.60 -13.61 8.23
CA SER A 519 -9.92 -13.73 6.94
C SER A 519 -10.83 -14.14 5.77
N ASP A 520 -12.04 -14.64 6.06
CA ASP A 520 -13.09 -14.97 5.10
C ASP A 520 -13.92 -13.75 4.65
N VAL A 521 -13.76 -12.59 5.30
CA VAL A 521 -14.39 -11.34 4.87
C VAL A 521 -13.37 -10.53 4.07
N ARG A 522 -13.57 -10.40 2.75
CA ARG A 522 -12.61 -9.73 1.87
C ARG A 522 -13.23 -8.74 0.91
N THR A 523 -14.50 -8.89 0.56
CA THR A 523 -15.20 -8.02 -0.38
C THR A 523 -16.36 -7.27 0.25
N ILE A 524 -16.87 -6.26 -0.44
CA ILE A 524 -18.10 -5.55 -0.06
C ILE A 524 -19.31 -6.50 -0.01
N GLY A 525 -19.38 -7.50 -0.90
CA GLY A 525 -20.39 -8.55 -0.86
C GLY A 525 -20.32 -9.40 0.41
N ASP A 526 -19.12 -9.66 0.94
CA ASP A 526 -18.98 -10.32 2.24
C ASP A 526 -19.51 -9.45 3.38
N VAL A 527 -19.31 -8.12 3.32
CA VAL A 527 -19.86 -7.18 4.30
C VAL A 527 -21.38 -7.18 4.25
N ILE A 528 -21.98 -7.10 3.06
CA ILE A 528 -23.44 -7.18 2.87
C ILE A 528 -23.98 -8.47 3.50
N ARG A 529 -23.34 -9.61 3.21
CA ARG A 529 -23.73 -10.90 3.77
C ARG A 529 -23.63 -10.94 5.29
N LYS A 530 -22.58 -10.34 5.87
CA LYS A 530 -22.43 -10.25 7.34
C LYS A 530 -23.52 -9.41 7.98
N ILE A 531 -23.95 -8.32 7.33
CA ILE A 531 -25.04 -7.49 7.81
C ILE A 531 -26.36 -8.27 7.77
N HIS A 532 -26.67 -8.95 6.66
CA HIS A 532 -27.90 -9.75 6.56
C HIS A 532 -27.94 -10.93 7.55
N GLN A 533 -26.78 -11.48 7.93
CA GLN A 533 -26.67 -12.53 8.95
C GLN A 533 -26.89 -12.02 10.40
N ALA A 534 -26.91 -10.71 10.63
CA ALA A 534 -26.94 -10.11 11.96
C ALA A 534 -28.33 -10.15 12.65
N ALA A 535 -29.35 -10.72 12.01
CA ALA A 535 -30.73 -10.83 12.51
C ALA A 535 -31.39 -9.49 12.92
N LEU A 536 -30.95 -8.39 12.30
CA LEU A 536 -31.57 -7.07 12.38
C LEU A 536 -32.59 -6.87 11.24
N SER A 537 -33.49 -5.90 11.37
CA SER A 537 -34.35 -5.47 10.24
C SER A 537 -33.61 -4.46 9.38
N VAL A 538 -32.38 -4.77 8.98
CA VAL A 538 -31.56 -3.90 8.13
C VAL A 538 -31.10 -4.66 6.91
N GLU A 539 -31.39 -4.11 5.75
CA GLU A 539 -30.88 -4.57 4.47
C GLU A 539 -29.68 -3.72 4.06
N ALA A 540 -28.57 -4.37 3.67
CA ALA A 540 -27.45 -3.71 3.02
C ALA A 540 -27.45 -4.01 1.52
N ALA A 541 -27.12 -3.02 0.71
CA ALA A 541 -26.95 -3.15 -0.74
C ALA A 541 -25.92 -2.15 -1.25
N ILE A 542 -25.50 -2.27 -2.51
CA ILE A 542 -24.83 -1.17 -3.21
C ILE A 542 -25.86 -0.04 -3.42
N ASN A 543 -25.47 1.21 -3.23
CA ASN A 543 -26.34 2.37 -3.41
C ASN A 543 -26.69 2.61 -4.89
N ASP A 544 -27.70 3.46 -5.14
CA ASP A 544 -28.23 3.66 -6.49
C ASP A 544 -27.24 4.34 -7.45
N THR A 545 -26.28 5.10 -6.92
CA THR A 545 -25.18 5.73 -7.67
C THR A 545 -24.00 4.78 -7.93
N GLY A 546 -23.99 3.59 -7.33
CA GLY A 546 -22.95 2.58 -7.53
C GLY A 546 -21.59 2.93 -6.94
N ASP A 547 -21.54 3.86 -5.98
CA ASP A 547 -20.31 4.39 -5.40
C ASP A 547 -20.18 4.14 -3.90
N GLY A 548 -21.10 3.40 -3.30
CA GLY A 548 -21.06 3.08 -1.88
C GLY A 548 -22.05 1.99 -1.46
N LEU A 549 -22.13 1.78 -0.15
CA LEU A 549 -23.14 0.94 0.48
C LEU A 549 -24.33 1.76 0.94
N VAL A 550 -25.54 1.23 0.81
CA VAL A 550 -26.73 1.77 1.49
C VAL A 550 -27.23 0.77 2.51
N LEU A 551 -27.56 1.26 3.70
CA LEU A 551 -28.30 0.52 4.72
C LEU A 551 -29.75 0.99 4.71
N ARG A 552 -30.70 0.06 4.69
CA ARG A 552 -32.14 0.32 4.70
C ARG A 552 -32.77 -0.38 5.89
N ASP A 553 -33.39 0.38 6.77
CA ASP A 553 -34.14 -0.14 7.91
C ASP A 553 -35.54 -0.54 7.46
N THR A 554 -35.81 -1.83 7.47
CA THR A 554 -37.11 -2.44 7.15
C THR A 554 -37.97 -2.65 8.40
N GLY A 555 -37.43 -2.33 9.59
CA GLY A 555 -38.17 -2.30 10.83
C GLY A 555 -38.95 -0.99 10.90
N GLU A 556 -40.26 -1.06 11.08
CA GLU A 556 -41.10 0.12 11.29
C GLU A 556 -41.05 0.60 12.76
N GLY A 557 -39.84 0.61 13.34
CA GLY A 557 -39.62 0.96 14.74
C GLY A 557 -39.58 2.48 14.98
N PRO A 558 -39.84 2.94 16.22
CA PRO A 558 -39.81 4.36 16.56
C PRO A 558 -38.38 4.92 16.72
N GLY A 559 -37.36 4.08 16.85
CA GLY A 559 -35.96 4.47 16.99
C GLY A 559 -35.30 4.88 15.67
N GLN A 560 -34.03 5.27 15.73
CA GLN A 560 -33.25 5.68 14.56
C GLN A 560 -32.25 4.59 14.16
N LEU A 561 -32.18 4.25 12.87
CA LEU A 561 -31.09 3.43 12.33
C LEU A 561 -29.75 4.12 12.64
N THR A 562 -28.87 3.44 13.37
CA THR A 562 -27.61 4.02 13.85
C THR A 562 -26.45 3.05 13.66
N VAL A 563 -25.31 3.58 13.22
CA VAL A 563 -24.03 2.86 13.18
C VAL A 563 -23.08 3.47 14.20
N GLN A 564 -22.46 2.63 15.02
CA GLN A 564 -21.48 3.04 16.01
C GLN A 564 -20.14 2.38 15.70
N GLU A 565 -19.11 3.21 15.52
CA GLU A 565 -17.75 2.76 15.27
C GLU A 565 -17.22 1.88 16.41
N GLY A 566 -16.42 0.88 16.07
CA GLY A 566 -15.69 0.05 17.02
C GLY A 566 -14.36 0.69 17.46
N PRO A 567 -13.34 -0.12 17.81
CA PRO A 567 -12.02 0.39 18.19
C PRO A 567 -11.14 0.83 16.99
N SER A 568 -11.69 0.86 15.77
CA SER A 568 -10.96 1.16 14.54
C SER A 568 -11.73 2.16 13.66
N THR A 569 -11.43 2.25 12.37
CA THR A 569 -12.13 3.10 11.39
C THR A 569 -13.06 2.33 10.47
N THR A 570 -13.39 1.07 10.77
CA THR A 570 -14.16 0.20 9.84
C THR A 570 -15.45 0.83 9.33
N ALA A 571 -16.32 1.39 10.20
CA ALA A 571 -17.56 2.00 9.76
C ALA A 571 -17.33 3.36 9.05
N ALA A 572 -16.33 4.12 9.51
CA ALA A 572 -15.90 5.37 8.88
C ALA A 572 -15.38 5.13 7.45
N ASP A 573 -14.55 4.11 7.26
CA ASP A 573 -13.96 3.71 5.97
C ASP A 573 -15.04 3.20 5.00
N LEU A 574 -16.12 2.61 5.51
CA LEU A 574 -17.33 2.23 4.77
C LEU A 574 -18.32 3.41 4.58
N HIS A 575 -18.04 4.57 5.16
CA HIS A 575 -18.86 5.79 5.12
C HIS A 575 -20.23 5.65 5.80
N LEU A 576 -20.37 4.74 6.76
CA LEU A 576 -21.66 4.40 7.39
C LEU A 576 -21.97 5.20 8.67
N LEU A 577 -21.12 6.14 9.08
CA LEU A 577 -21.30 6.92 10.33
C LEU A 577 -22.26 8.12 10.18
N GLY A 578 -22.78 8.36 8.98
CA GLY A 578 -23.75 9.43 8.73
C GLY A 578 -25.09 9.20 9.44
N PRO A 579 -25.86 10.27 9.72
CA PRO A 579 -27.19 10.13 10.29
C PRO A 579 -28.14 9.45 9.30
N ALA A 580 -29.05 8.62 9.81
CA ALA A 580 -30.09 8.04 8.97
C ALA A 580 -31.09 9.11 8.49
N VAL A 581 -31.43 9.05 7.21
CA VAL A 581 -32.41 9.91 6.53
C VAL A 581 -33.68 9.09 6.26
N ARG A 582 -34.85 9.68 6.49
CA ARG A 582 -36.13 9.07 6.10
C ARG A 582 -36.39 9.30 4.63
N THR A 583 -36.55 8.23 3.88
CA THR A 583 -36.92 8.21 2.47
C THR A 583 -38.19 7.38 2.30
N GLU A 584 -38.91 7.60 1.21
CA GLU A 584 -40.08 6.79 0.86
C GLU A 584 -39.68 5.79 -0.22
N ILE A 585 -39.79 4.50 0.07
CA ILE A 585 -39.48 3.41 -0.86
C ILE A 585 -40.75 2.56 -0.98
N ASP A 586 -41.26 2.39 -2.19
CA ASP A 586 -42.52 1.67 -2.48
C ASP A 586 -43.72 2.15 -1.64
N GLY A 587 -43.76 3.46 -1.31
CA GLY A 587 -44.81 4.07 -0.50
C GLY A 587 -44.69 3.87 1.01
N LEU A 588 -43.57 3.29 1.47
CA LEU A 588 -43.27 3.08 2.89
C LEU A 588 -42.13 3.98 3.37
N PRO A 589 -42.24 4.58 4.57
CA PRO A 589 -41.15 5.36 5.15
C PRO A 589 -40.02 4.44 5.64
N VAL A 590 -38.88 4.48 4.96
CA VAL A 590 -37.68 3.70 5.26
C VAL A 590 -36.59 4.63 5.80
N GLN A 591 -35.84 4.20 6.82
CA GLN A 591 -34.65 4.93 7.25
C GLN A 591 -33.44 4.41 6.50
N THR A 592 -32.63 5.32 5.94
CA THR A 592 -31.47 4.96 5.13
C THR A 592 -30.20 5.65 5.61
N ILE A 593 -29.09 4.93 5.57
CA ILE A 593 -27.74 5.50 5.68
C ILE A 593 -27.05 5.23 4.35
N ASP A 594 -26.70 6.29 3.63
CA ASP A 594 -25.95 6.20 2.38
C ASP A 594 -24.46 6.41 2.66
N GLY A 595 -23.69 5.36 2.44
CA GLY A 595 -22.23 5.32 2.53
C GLY A 595 -21.55 5.62 1.20
N SER A 596 -22.12 6.51 0.39
CA SER A 596 -21.50 7.03 -0.83
C SER A 596 -20.07 7.49 -0.58
N THR A 597 -19.16 7.09 -1.48
CA THR A 597 -17.78 7.56 -1.48
C THR A 597 -17.59 8.90 -2.20
N THR A 598 -18.67 9.46 -2.76
CA THR A 598 -18.70 10.82 -3.28
C THR A 598 -19.01 11.82 -2.17
N TYR A 599 -18.09 12.75 -1.96
CA TYR A 599 -18.27 13.86 -1.04
C TYR A 599 -18.88 15.03 -1.79
N THR A 600 -19.93 15.63 -1.22
CA THR A 600 -20.54 16.86 -1.73
C THR A 600 -20.39 17.97 -0.70
N VAL A 601 -19.88 19.11 -1.14
CA VAL A 601 -19.71 20.33 -0.35
C VAL A 601 -20.53 21.43 -1.00
N THR A 602 -21.50 21.96 -0.28
CA THR A 602 -22.33 23.08 -0.71
C THR A 602 -22.10 24.28 0.21
N TRP A 603 -22.10 25.48 -0.37
CA TRP A 603 -21.96 26.73 0.36
C TRP A 603 -22.90 27.82 -0.19
N ASP A 604 -23.17 28.82 0.64
CA ASP A 604 -24.05 29.93 0.29
C ASP A 604 -23.31 31.08 -0.41
N ASP A 605 -24.07 32.13 -0.75
CA ASP A 605 -23.57 33.29 -1.49
C ASP A 605 -22.58 34.18 -0.72
N ARG A 606 -22.39 33.95 0.59
CA ARG A 606 -21.49 34.73 1.46
C ARG A 606 -20.16 34.03 1.71
N ALA A 607 -20.04 32.75 1.35
CA ALA A 607 -18.82 32.00 1.61
C ALA A 607 -17.60 32.58 0.88
N SER A 608 -16.47 32.56 1.57
CA SER A 608 -15.15 32.88 1.02
C SER A 608 -14.39 31.62 0.58
N LEU A 609 -13.25 31.80 -0.10
CA LEU A 609 -12.33 30.67 -0.35
C LEU A 609 -11.84 30.02 0.95
N GLY A 610 -11.66 30.82 2.01
CA GLY A 610 -11.28 30.31 3.33
C GLY A 610 -12.36 29.41 3.93
N ASP A 611 -13.63 29.77 3.78
CA ASP A 611 -14.76 28.98 4.27
C ASP A 611 -14.88 27.65 3.51
N VAL A 612 -14.77 27.69 2.18
CA VAL A 612 -14.79 26.48 1.35
C VAL A 612 -13.64 25.54 1.70
N ALA A 613 -12.42 26.08 1.88
CA ALA A 613 -11.28 25.28 2.32
C ALA A 613 -11.55 24.62 3.69
N ALA A 614 -12.13 25.36 4.64
CA ALA A 614 -12.46 24.83 5.96
C ALA A 614 -13.58 23.76 5.90
N LEU A 615 -14.57 23.91 5.01
CA LEU A 615 -15.60 22.90 4.80
C LEU A 615 -15.01 21.59 4.28
N ILE A 616 -14.13 21.65 3.27
CA ILE A 616 -13.47 20.46 2.71
C ILE A 616 -12.58 19.78 3.77
N GLU A 617 -11.77 20.54 4.49
CA GLU A 617 -10.86 19.99 5.52
C GLU A 617 -11.62 19.32 6.69
N ARG A 618 -12.83 19.79 7.03
CA ARG A 618 -13.69 19.17 8.06
C ARG A 618 -14.18 17.77 7.68
N LEU A 619 -14.31 17.48 6.38
CA LEU A 619 -14.74 16.16 5.91
C LEU A 619 -13.71 15.06 6.23
N LYS A 620 -12.43 15.44 6.40
CA LYS A 620 -11.30 14.48 6.50
C LYS A 620 -11.27 13.47 5.35
N ALA A 621 -11.69 13.91 4.18
CA ALA A 621 -11.90 13.08 3.00
C ALA A 621 -10.60 12.76 2.22
N GLY A 622 -9.42 12.78 2.85
CA GLY A 622 -8.15 12.51 2.14
C GLY A 622 -7.73 13.57 1.11
N ILE A 623 -8.32 14.76 1.13
CA ILE A 623 -7.92 15.93 0.33
C ILE A 623 -7.50 17.04 1.30
N SER A 624 -6.39 17.72 0.98
CA SER A 624 -6.05 19.00 1.62
C SER A 624 -6.53 20.15 0.75
N ALA A 625 -7.20 21.12 1.37
CA ALA A 625 -7.65 22.36 0.76
C ALA A 625 -6.93 23.55 1.42
N LYS A 626 -6.29 24.39 0.61
CA LYS A 626 -5.53 25.56 1.07
C LYS A 626 -5.77 26.75 0.15
N VAL A 627 -5.81 27.96 0.72
CA VAL A 627 -5.81 29.19 -0.08
C VAL A 627 -4.36 29.60 -0.35
N LEU A 628 -4.03 29.79 -1.62
CA LEU A 628 -2.74 30.25 -2.11
C LEU A 628 -2.83 31.70 -2.59
N TYR A 629 -1.77 32.48 -2.40
CA TYR A 629 -1.60 33.82 -2.96
C TYR A 629 -0.53 33.79 -4.06
N ASP A 630 -0.89 34.12 -5.31
CA ASP A 630 0.01 34.05 -6.47
C ASP A 630 0.56 35.42 -6.94
N GLY A 631 0.11 36.53 -6.33
CA GLY A 631 0.53 37.89 -6.67
C GLY A 631 -0.07 38.48 -7.96
N SER A 632 -0.99 37.78 -8.63
CA SER A 632 -1.70 38.29 -9.81
C SER A 632 -2.79 39.32 -9.46
N SER A 633 -3.52 39.80 -10.47
CA SER A 633 -4.64 40.74 -10.25
C SER A 633 -5.86 40.11 -9.56
N GLN A 634 -5.94 38.78 -9.51
CA GLN A 634 -6.91 38.01 -8.73
C GLN A 634 -6.12 36.96 -7.94
N PRO A 635 -5.41 37.37 -6.88
CA PRO A 635 -4.26 36.62 -6.41
C PRO A 635 -4.59 35.40 -5.57
N TYR A 636 -5.81 35.28 -5.05
CA TYR A 636 -6.18 34.20 -4.14
C TYR A 636 -6.82 33.04 -4.90
N ARG A 637 -6.31 31.82 -4.70
CA ARG A 637 -6.80 30.59 -5.33
C ARG A 637 -6.98 29.48 -4.33
N LEU A 638 -7.93 28.59 -4.56
CA LEU A 638 -8.06 27.35 -3.81
C LEU A 638 -7.19 26.28 -4.47
N LEU A 639 -6.22 25.77 -3.73
CA LEU A 639 -5.44 24.58 -4.05
C LEU A 639 -6.10 23.38 -3.36
N LEU A 640 -6.45 22.37 -4.15
CA LEU A 640 -6.85 21.05 -3.66
C LEU A 640 -5.73 20.07 -3.98
N ALA A 641 -5.27 19.32 -2.99
CA ALA A 641 -4.22 18.32 -3.15
C ALA A 641 -4.66 16.99 -2.56
N SER A 642 -4.47 15.90 -3.32
CA SER A 642 -4.67 14.56 -2.81
C SER A 642 -3.66 14.24 -1.72
N GLN A 643 -4.14 13.77 -0.56
CA GLN A 643 -3.26 13.24 0.49
C GLN A 643 -2.88 11.77 0.21
N ARG A 644 -3.55 11.13 -0.75
CA ARG A 644 -3.27 9.77 -1.18
C ARG A 644 -2.26 9.79 -2.33
N PRO A 645 -1.22 8.97 -2.26
CA PRO A 645 -0.18 8.98 -3.28
C PRO A 645 -0.57 8.14 -4.51
N GLY A 646 -0.05 8.54 -5.66
CA GLY A 646 -0.19 7.79 -6.90
C GLY A 646 -1.60 7.82 -7.51
N LEU A 647 -1.87 6.86 -8.38
CA LEU A 647 -3.15 6.72 -9.09
C LEU A 647 -4.33 6.40 -8.16
N ALA A 648 -4.07 5.74 -7.02
CA ALA A 648 -5.09 5.56 -5.97
C ALA A 648 -5.57 6.91 -5.39
N GLY A 649 -4.72 7.94 -5.45
CA GLY A 649 -5.07 9.29 -5.07
C GLY A 649 -5.71 10.14 -6.16
N ALA A 650 -6.08 9.57 -7.31
CA ALA A 650 -6.79 10.27 -8.36
C ALA A 650 -8.18 10.70 -7.87
N ILE A 651 -8.47 11.99 -8.00
CA ILE A 651 -9.69 12.70 -7.64
C ILE A 651 -10.45 12.99 -8.94
N MET A 652 -11.68 12.50 -8.98
CA MET A 652 -12.71 13.01 -9.89
C MET A 652 -13.32 14.24 -9.21
N LEU A 653 -13.26 15.41 -9.86
CA LEU A 653 -13.71 16.69 -9.31
C LEU A 653 -14.80 17.30 -10.18
N ASP A 654 -16.01 17.40 -9.65
CA ASP A 654 -17.13 18.08 -10.29
C ASP A 654 -17.40 19.44 -9.63
N ALA A 655 -17.08 20.50 -10.38
CA ALA A 655 -17.30 21.88 -10.01
C ALA A 655 -18.29 22.58 -10.96
N ALA A 656 -19.10 21.84 -11.72
CA ALA A 656 -20.00 22.43 -12.72
C ALA A 656 -21.06 23.36 -12.10
N GLN A 657 -21.45 23.09 -10.85
CA GLN A 657 -22.37 23.92 -10.07
C GLN A 657 -21.64 24.91 -9.14
N SER A 658 -20.34 25.16 -9.37
CA SER A 658 -19.51 26.07 -8.59
C SER A 658 -19.17 27.34 -9.39
N PRO A 659 -19.04 28.51 -8.74
CA PRO A 659 -18.43 29.68 -9.36
C PRO A 659 -16.91 29.51 -9.58
N LEU A 660 -16.29 28.49 -8.98
CA LEU A 660 -14.88 28.19 -9.13
C LEU A 660 -14.62 27.21 -10.28
N ARG A 661 -13.65 27.56 -11.12
CA ARG A 661 -13.13 26.73 -12.22
C ARG A 661 -11.77 26.13 -11.80
N PHE A 662 -11.64 24.81 -11.80
CA PHE A 662 -10.40 24.13 -11.40
C PHE A 662 -9.63 23.53 -12.58
N ASP A 663 -8.36 23.89 -12.71
CA ASP A 663 -7.44 23.22 -13.63
C ASP A 663 -6.56 22.22 -12.86
N GLU A 664 -6.36 21.03 -13.42
CA GLU A 664 -5.39 20.07 -12.89
C GLU A 664 -3.98 20.61 -13.17
N THR A 665 -3.20 20.83 -12.11
CA THR A 665 -1.83 21.35 -12.21
C THR A 665 -0.79 20.24 -12.09
N VAL A 666 -1.12 19.16 -11.39
CA VAL A 666 -0.29 17.96 -11.25
C VAL A 666 -1.20 16.74 -11.39
N PRO A 667 -0.98 15.85 -12.37
CA PRO A 667 -1.74 14.61 -12.47
C PRO A 667 -1.30 13.57 -11.43
N PRO A 668 -2.17 12.63 -11.03
CA PRO A 668 -1.77 11.52 -10.19
C PRO A 668 -0.83 10.59 -10.97
N GLN A 669 0.20 10.07 -10.32
CA GLN A 669 1.18 9.23 -10.98
C GLN A 669 1.82 8.24 -10.01
N ASP A 670 1.81 6.95 -10.37
CA ASP A 670 2.54 5.93 -9.62
C ASP A 670 4.05 5.99 -9.87
N ALA A 671 4.82 5.64 -8.84
CA ALA A 671 6.26 5.39 -8.94
C ALA A 671 6.53 4.18 -9.83
N GLN A 672 7.66 4.18 -10.53
CA GLN A 672 8.05 3.11 -11.44
C GLN A 672 9.52 2.73 -11.28
N LEU A 673 9.74 1.43 -11.12
CA LEU A 673 11.07 0.82 -11.05
C LEU A 673 11.14 -0.32 -12.07
N LEU A 674 12.11 -0.29 -12.97
CA LEU A 674 12.40 -1.42 -13.84
C LEU A 674 13.39 -2.35 -13.16
N MET A 675 13.08 -3.63 -13.05
CA MET A 675 14.00 -4.69 -12.62
C MET A 675 14.59 -5.40 -13.84
N GLY A 676 15.92 -5.50 -13.88
CA GLY A 676 16.67 -6.17 -14.95
C GLY A 676 16.97 -5.28 -16.16
N GLY A 677 18.14 -5.48 -16.78
CA GLY A 677 18.47 -4.97 -18.11
C GLY A 677 19.88 -4.42 -18.29
N THR A 678 20.67 -5.04 -19.19
CA THR A 678 21.77 -4.36 -19.90
C THR A 678 21.94 -4.72 -21.38
N SER A 679 21.19 -5.67 -21.97
CA SER A 679 21.44 -6.08 -23.37
C SER A 679 20.28 -5.96 -24.34
N THR A 680 19.02 -6.00 -23.92
CA THR A 680 17.86 -5.70 -24.76
C THR A 680 16.71 -5.18 -23.88
N ALA A 681 16.06 -4.09 -24.29
CA ALA A 681 14.97 -3.45 -23.56
C ALA A 681 13.69 -4.33 -23.41
N THR A 682 13.74 -5.57 -23.89
CA THR A 682 12.62 -6.51 -23.98
C THR A 682 12.50 -7.49 -22.81
N SER A 683 13.46 -7.55 -21.88
CA SER A 683 13.50 -8.60 -20.83
C SER A 683 13.38 -8.10 -19.39
N GLY A 684 13.25 -6.80 -19.15
CA GLY A 684 13.08 -6.24 -17.80
C GLY A 684 11.61 -6.15 -17.38
N VAL A 685 11.33 -6.24 -16.08
CA VAL A 685 9.97 -6.14 -15.52
C VAL A 685 9.79 -4.76 -14.90
N VAL A 686 8.82 -3.98 -15.37
CA VAL A 686 8.47 -2.70 -14.72
C VAL A 686 7.51 -2.98 -13.58
N VAL A 687 7.86 -2.47 -12.40
CA VAL A 687 7.06 -2.54 -11.19
C VAL A 687 6.54 -1.16 -10.90
N SER A 688 5.23 -1.05 -10.69
CA SER A 688 4.56 0.19 -10.30
C SER A 688 4.11 0.12 -8.86
N GLY A 689 4.08 1.26 -8.20
CA GLY A 689 3.58 1.37 -6.84
C GLY A 689 3.01 2.75 -6.56
N SER A 690 2.00 2.79 -5.71
CA SER A 690 1.44 4.04 -5.16
C SER A 690 2.40 4.76 -4.21
N SER A 691 3.62 4.25 -3.99
CA SER A 691 4.64 4.91 -3.17
C SER A 691 6.01 4.78 -3.84
N ASN A 692 6.95 5.67 -3.47
CA ASN A 692 8.34 5.56 -3.89
C ASN A 692 9.07 4.35 -3.26
N THR A 693 8.44 3.66 -2.30
CA THR A 693 9.02 2.50 -1.62
C THR A 693 8.43 1.20 -2.17
N PHE A 694 9.31 0.32 -2.64
CA PHE A 694 9.01 -1.03 -3.10
C PHE A 694 9.52 -2.02 -2.06
N ALA A 695 8.60 -2.54 -1.25
CA ALA A 695 8.90 -3.54 -0.24
C ALA A 695 8.87 -4.94 -0.85
N ASN A 696 9.84 -5.78 -0.48
CA ASN A 696 9.91 -7.20 -0.85
C ASN A 696 9.86 -7.48 -2.36
N LEU A 697 10.26 -6.50 -3.19
CA LEU A 697 10.44 -6.73 -4.62
C LEU A 697 11.56 -7.76 -4.88
N VAL A 698 12.59 -7.71 -4.04
CA VAL A 698 13.50 -8.82 -3.78
C VAL A 698 13.28 -9.22 -2.33
N ASP A 699 13.11 -10.51 -2.05
CA ASP A 699 12.83 -10.99 -0.71
C ASP A 699 13.88 -10.48 0.30
N GLY A 700 13.40 -9.91 1.41
CA GLY A 700 14.24 -9.31 2.44
C GLY A 700 14.87 -7.94 2.10
N LEU A 701 14.51 -7.30 0.98
CA LEU A 701 14.90 -5.94 0.63
C LEU A 701 13.70 -4.98 0.54
N SER A 702 13.94 -3.72 0.89
CA SER A 702 13.08 -2.59 0.59
C SER A 702 13.88 -1.56 -0.22
N LEU A 703 13.35 -1.17 -1.37
CA LEU A 703 13.97 -0.19 -2.28
C LEU A 703 13.17 1.11 -2.26
N GLU A 704 13.84 2.25 -2.26
CA GLU A 704 13.20 3.57 -2.25
C GLU A 704 13.72 4.44 -3.39
N ILE A 705 12.85 4.82 -4.32
CA ILE A 705 13.17 5.78 -5.37
C ILE A 705 13.27 7.17 -4.75
N LYS A 706 14.47 7.73 -4.78
CA LYS A 706 14.74 9.11 -4.34
C LYS A 706 14.85 10.08 -5.51
N GLN A 707 15.22 9.56 -6.69
CA GLN A 707 15.26 10.31 -7.93
C GLN A 707 15.05 9.38 -9.13
N ALA A 708 14.21 9.80 -10.08
CA ALA A 708 14.11 9.14 -11.38
C ALA A 708 15.31 9.52 -12.26
N THR A 709 16.13 8.54 -12.65
CA THR A 709 17.36 8.78 -13.44
C THR A 709 17.31 8.17 -14.82
N GLY A 710 16.45 7.16 -15.04
CA GLY A 710 16.43 6.38 -16.28
C GLY A 710 17.72 5.60 -16.55
N ARG A 711 18.63 5.52 -15.56
CA ARG A 711 19.92 4.83 -15.67
C ARG A 711 20.00 3.63 -14.72
N PRO A 712 20.75 2.57 -15.07
CA PRO A 712 20.87 1.41 -14.20
C PRO A 712 21.62 1.71 -12.89
N VAL A 713 21.05 1.21 -11.79
CA VAL A 713 21.59 1.21 -10.43
C VAL A 713 21.74 -0.24 -9.98
N THR A 714 22.92 -0.59 -9.46
CA THR A 714 23.22 -1.93 -8.94
C THR A 714 23.07 -1.94 -7.42
N ILE A 715 22.29 -2.89 -6.92
CA ILE A 715 22.17 -3.20 -5.49
C ILE A 715 23.00 -4.45 -5.21
N THR A 716 23.99 -4.33 -4.34
CA THR A 716 24.85 -5.44 -3.91
C THR A 716 24.48 -5.85 -2.50
N VAL A 717 24.07 -7.10 -2.32
CA VAL A 717 23.80 -7.72 -1.02
C VAL A 717 25.02 -8.52 -0.58
N SER A 718 25.50 -8.25 0.63
CA SER A 718 26.68 -8.86 1.23
C SER A 718 26.40 -9.37 2.64
N GLN A 719 27.33 -10.16 3.16
CA GLN A 719 27.38 -10.46 4.59
C GLN A 719 27.74 -9.17 5.37
N SER A 720 27.07 -8.93 6.50
CA SER A 720 27.33 -7.77 7.37
C SER A 720 28.18 -8.16 8.57
N ASP A 721 29.25 -7.41 8.84
CA ASP A 721 30.14 -7.57 10.00
C ASP A 721 29.85 -6.57 11.13
N THR A 722 28.98 -5.59 10.91
CA THR A 722 28.73 -4.45 11.81
C THR A 722 28.38 -4.88 13.23
N ASP A 723 27.39 -5.77 13.37
CA ASP A 723 26.92 -6.20 14.69
C ASP A 723 27.93 -7.10 15.40
N LEU A 724 28.70 -7.89 14.64
CA LEU A 724 29.78 -8.70 15.18
C LEU A 724 30.90 -7.83 15.74
N VAL A 725 31.38 -6.86 14.96
CA VAL A 725 32.44 -5.92 15.38
C VAL A 725 31.98 -5.14 16.62
N ALA A 726 30.75 -4.62 16.61
CA ALA A 726 30.18 -3.90 17.75
C ALA A 726 30.09 -4.78 19.01
N SER A 727 29.69 -6.05 18.86
CA SER A 727 29.59 -7.00 19.98
C SER A 727 30.96 -7.35 20.55
N VAL A 728 31.97 -7.59 19.70
CA VAL A 728 33.35 -7.84 20.15
C VAL A 728 33.94 -6.62 20.86
N LYS A 729 33.72 -5.42 20.31
CA LYS A 729 34.16 -4.17 20.96
C LYS A 729 33.53 -3.97 22.33
N THR A 730 32.21 -4.19 22.42
CA THR A 730 31.48 -4.09 23.70
C THR A 730 31.99 -5.11 24.72
N LEU A 731 32.37 -6.32 24.28
CA LEU A 731 32.97 -7.32 25.15
C LEU A 731 34.30 -6.82 25.72
N VAL A 732 35.18 -6.31 24.85
CA VAL A 732 36.48 -5.76 25.21
C VAL A 732 36.32 -4.59 26.18
N ASP A 733 35.41 -3.66 25.90
CA ASP A 733 35.16 -2.49 26.75
C ASP A 733 34.64 -2.89 28.13
N ASN A 734 33.66 -3.80 28.21
CA ASN A 734 33.11 -4.25 29.48
C ASN A 734 34.14 -5.04 30.31
N TYR A 735 34.95 -5.87 29.65
CA TYR A 735 36.05 -6.56 30.32
C TYR A 735 37.10 -5.58 30.83
N ASN A 736 37.47 -4.57 30.05
CA ASN A 736 38.44 -3.56 30.46
C ASN A 736 37.95 -2.70 31.63
N LYS A 737 36.65 -2.38 31.68
CA LYS A 737 36.03 -1.75 32.86
C LYS A 737 36.14 -2.63 34.10
N PHE A 738 35.83 -3.93 33.96
CA PHE A 738 36.02 -4.92 35.02
C PHE A 738 37.48 -4.97 35.49
N ARG A 739 38.46 -5.11 34.59
CA ARG A 739 39.89 -5.18 34.93
C ARG A 739 40.39 -3.94 35.63
N LYS A 740 40.02 -2.76 35.11
CA LYS A 740 40.35 -1.48 35.73
C LYS A 740 39.83 -1.43 37.17
N ARG A 741 38.55 -1.79 37.37
CA ARG A 741 37.94 -1.74 38.69
C ARG A 741 38.53 -2.77 39.65
N LEU A 742 38.80 -3.98 39.17
CA LEU A 742 39.49 -5.01 39.94
C LEU A 742 40.86 -4.51 40.42
N LYS A 743 41.66 -3.92 39.52
CA LYS A 743 42.97 -3.33 39.85
C LYS A 743 42.88 -2.24 40.90
N GLU A 744 41.91 -1.33 40.78
CA GLU A 744 41.67 -0.28 41.78
C GLU A 744 41.32 -0.86 43.15
N LEU A 745 40.46 -1.89 43.19
CA LEU A 745 40.01 -2.52 44.41
C LEU A 745 41.07 -3.40 45.07
N THR A 746 42.05 -3.93 44.32
CA THR A 746 43.13 -4.76 44.85
C THR A 746 44.45 -4.01 45.07
N ALA A 747 44.53 -2.73 44.70
CA ALA A 747 45.76 -1.94 44.77
C ALA A 747 46.28 -1.78 46.21
N TYR A 748 47.59 -1.55 46.31
CA TYR A 748 48.25 -1.11 47.54
C TYR A 748 49.11 0.10 47.20
N ASP A 749 48.94 1.19 47.95
CA ASP A 749 49.76 2.39 47.80
C ASP A 749 50.91 2.37 48.81
N PRO A 750 52.16 2.11 48.37
CA PRO A 750 53.32 2.06 49.25
C PRO A 750 53.76 3.43 49.77
N GLN A 751 53.30 4.54 49.16
CA GLN A 751 53.65 5.89 49.60
C GLN A 751 52.78 6.34 50.77
N THR A 752 51.51 5.93 50.80
CA THR A 752 50.57 6.30 51.87
C THR A 752 50.26 5.15 52.83
N ASP A 753 50.86 3.97 52.62
CA ASP A 753 50.57 2.71 53.32
C ASP A 753 49.07 2.38 53.34
N LYS A 754 48.35 2.74 52.26
CA LYS A 754 46.91 2.55 52.14
C LYS A 754 46.58 1.30 51.32
N ARG A 755 45.73 0.45 51.90
CA ARG A 755 45.15 -0.72 51.26
C ARG A 755 43.79 -0.38 50.65
N SER A 756 43.55 -0.82 49.43
CA SER A 756 42.21 -0.84 48.84
C SER A 756 41.34 -1.94 49.46
N PRO A 757 40.01 -1.91 49.25
CA PRO A 757 39.10 -2.83 49.94
C PRO A 757 39.41 -4.33 49.75
N LEU A 758 39.97 -4.72 48.60
CA LEU A 758 40.26 -6.12 48.25
C LEU A 758 41.76 -6.42 48.16
N THR A 759 42.64 -5.62 48.79
CA THR A 759 44.08 -5.88 48.79
C THR A 759 44.39 -7.26 49.40
N GLY A 760 44.97 -8.16 48.61
CA GLY A 760 45.31 -9.52 49.03
C GLY A 760 44.11 -10.48 49.11
N ASP A 761 42.93 -10.10 48.61
CA ASP A 761 41.78 -11.00 48.55
C ASP A 761 42.04 -12.15 47.56
N ALA A 762 42.02 -13.38 48.08
CA ALA A 762 42.29 -14.59 47.28
C ALA A 762 41.23 -14.85 46.19
N THR A 763 39.98 -14.41 46.40
CA THR A 763 38.89 -14.53 45.43
C THR A 763 39.13 -13.58 44.26
N ALA A 764 39.52 -12.33 44.55
CA ALA A 764 39.86 -11.33 43.53
C ALA A 764 41.07 -11.75 42.68
N LEU A 765 42.12 -12.28 43.31
CA LEU A 765 43.30 -12.81 42.60
C LEU A 765 42.97 -14.04 41.75
N ARG A 766 42.16 -14.96 42.27
CA ARG A 766 41.70 -16.13 41.51
C ARG A 766 40.90 -15.69 40.29
N LEU A 767 39.98 -14.75 40.46
CA LEU A 767 39.17 -14.20 39.38
C LEU A 767 40.04 -13.54 38.31
N ASP A 768 41.07 -12.80 38.71
CA ASP A 768 42.05 -12.20 37.81
C ASP A 768 42.75 -13.26 36.93
N ASN A 769 43.21 -14.34 37.57
CA ASN A 769 43.93 -15.43 36.91
C ASN A 769 43.02 -16.27 36.00
N ASP A 770 41.82 -16.63 36.47
CA ASP A 770 40.87 -17.46 35.74
C ASP A 770 40.42 -16.76 34.44
N LEU A 771 40.12 -15.45 34.52
CA LEU A 771 39.73 -14.66 33.35
C LEU A 771 40.90 -14.37 32.41
N SER A 772 42.08 -13.99 32.93
CA SER A 772 43.27 -13.78 32.09
C SER A 772 43.69 -15.06 31.36
N GLY A 773 43.61 -16.19 32.05
CA GLY A 773 43.88 -17.52 31.48
C GLY A 773 42.89 -17.91 30.39
N PHE A 774 41.62 -17.47 30.49
CA PHE A 774 40.63 -17.71 29.45
C PHE A 774 40.97 -16.97 28.15
N PHE A 775 41.23 -15.66 28.22
CA PHE A 775 41.50 -14.85 27.02
C PHE A 775 42.85 -15.13 26.36
N SER A 776 43.83 -15.66 27.12
CA SER A 776 45.12 -16.13 26.59
C SER A 776 45.10 -17.61 26.15
N GLY A 777 44.03 -18.33 26.45
CA GLY A 777 43.91 -19.77 26.22
C GLY A 777 43.43 -20.17 24.83
N VAL A 778 43.46 -21.48 24.57
CA VAL A 778 43.00 -22.08 23.31
C VAL A 778 41.50 -22.38 23.37
N VAL A 779 40.77 -21.97 22.33
CA VAL A 779 39.40 -22.36 22.02
C VAL A 779 39.43 -23.30 20.82
N ALA A 780 39.38 -24.61 21.08
CA ALA A 780 39.38 -25.63 20.05
C ALA A 780 37.97 -25.81 19.43
N ALA A 781 37.46 -24.76 18.79
CA ALA A 781 36.17 -24.77 18.10
C ALA A 781 36.35 -24.29 16.66
N GLY A 782 36.56 -25.23 15.74
CA GLY A 782 36.72 -24.94 14.31
C GLY A 782 38.15 -24.58 13.89
N ALA A 783 38.28 -23.77 12.84
CA ALA A 783 39.55 -23.43 12.20
C ALA A 783 40.42 -22.47 13.03
N PHE A 784 39.79 -21.55 13.76
CA PHE A 784 40.48 -20.62 14.66
C PHE A 784 40.67 -21.27 16.04
N ARG A 785 41.86 -21.13 16.62
CA ARG A 785 42.19 -21.75 17.91
C ARG A 785 42.34 -20.74 19.05
N ALA A 786 42.47 -19.45 18.77
CA ALA A 786 42.61 -18.41 19.79
C ALA A 786 41.91 -17.11 19.38
N ALA A 787 41.46 -16.33 20.37
CA ALA A 787 40.82 -15.04 20.14
C ALA A 787 41.76 -14.04 19.43
N ALA A 788 43.08 -14.17 19.65
CA ALA A 788 44.11 -13.39 18.99
C ALA A 788 44.15 -13.60 17.46
N GLU A 789 43.74 -14.77 16.96
CA GLU A 789 43.66 -15.01 15.51
C GLU A 789 42.60 -14.14 14.83
N LEU A 790 41.56 -13.81 15.58
CA LEU A 790 40.44 -12.93 15.23
C LEU A 790 40.64 -11.48 15.68
N GLY A 791 41.84 -11.12 16.16
CA GLY A 791 42.21 -9.75 16.50
C GLY A 791 41.97 -9.33 17.95
N ILE A 792 41.54 -10.22 18.84
CA ILE A 792 41.35 -9.91 20.27
C ILE A 792 42.61 -10.34 21.05
N SER A 793 43.37 -9.39 21.58
CA SER A 793 44.66 -9.65 22.24
C SER A 793 44.68 -9.20 23.69
N VAL A 794 45.42 -9.91 24.54
CA VAL A 794 45.67 -9.54 25.94
C VAL A 794 46.93 -8.67 26.03
N GLN A 795 46.84 -7.53 26.71
CA GLN A 795 47.94 -6.59 26.95
C GLN A 795 48.72 -6.97 28.22
N GLN A 796 49.89 -6.35 28.41
CA GLN A 796 50.76 -6.63 29.58
C GLN A 796 50.08 -6.34 30.93
N ASP A 797 49.14 -5.40 30.98
CA ASP A 797 48.36 -5.06 32.17
C ASP A 797 47.10 -5.92 32.34
N GLY A 798 46.91 -6.93 31.49
CA GLY A 798 45.76 -7.83 31.50
C GLY A 798 44.48 -7.26 30.89
N THR A 799 44.50 -6.06 30.33
CA THR A 799 43.40 -5.52 29.52
C THR A 799 43.37 -6.17 28.12
N LEU A 800 42.25 -6.04 27.41
CA LEU A 800 42.10 -6.50 26.04
C LEU A 800 42.23 -5.35 25.04
N SER A 801 42.74 -5.67 23.86
CA SER A 801 42.66 -4.83 22.66
C SER A 801 41.94 -5.58 21.53
N VAL A 802 41.34 -4.84 20.60
CA VAL A 802 40.71 -5.39 19.40
C VAL A 802 41.30 -4.74 18.15
N ASP A 803 41.74 -5.58 17.22
CA ASP A 803 42.05 -5.21 15.83
C ASP A 803 40.81 -5.44 14.96
N GLU A 804 40.02 -4.38 14.77
CA GLU A 804 38.76 -4.44 14.02
C GLU A 804 38.99 -4.86 12.56
N GLU A 805 40.06 -4.39 11.93
CA GLU A 805 40.36 -4.70 10.51
C GLU A 805 40.72 -6.17 10.34
N ARG A 806 41.47 -6.76 11.27
CA ARG A 806 41.73 -8.20 11.28
C ARG A 806 40.46 -9.01 11.50
N LEU A 807 39.58 -8.58 12.40
CA LEU A 807 38.29 -9.26 12.64
C LEU A 807 37.42 -9.25 11.37
N LYS A 808 37.26 -8.07 10.75
CA LYS A 808 36.51 -7.90 9.49
C LYS A 808 37.10 -8.76 8.38
N ALA A 809 38.42 -8.74 8.20
CA ALA A 809 39.09 -9.54 7.18
C ALA A 809 38.90 -11.05 7.39
N ARG A 810 38.93 -11.54 8.64
CA ARG A 810 38.67 -12.96 8.92
C ARG A 810 37.22 -13.33 8.65
N PHE A 811 36.28 -12.48 9.06
CA PHE A 811 34.86 -12.72 8.85
C PHE A 811 34.47 -12.66 7.36
N ALA A 812 35.02 -11.72 6.59
CA ALA A 812 34.79 -11.63 5.15
C ALA A 812 35.28 -12.88 4.38
N ASN A 813 36.39 -13.48 4.83
CA ASN A 813 36.96 -14.68 4.21
C ASN A 813 36.17 -15.95 4.55
N ASP A 814 35.81 -16.15 5.82
CA ASP A 814 35.07 -17.35 6.26
C ASP A 814 34.13 -17.02 7.44
N PRO A 815 32.90 -16.54 7.15
CA PRO A 815 31.92 -16.23 8.19
C PRO A 815 31.57 -17.44 9.06
N GLN A 816 31.55 -18.65 8.47
CA GLN A 816 31.19 -19.88 9.17
C GLN A 816 32.25 -20.29 10.18
N ALA A 817 33.55 -20.17 9.84
CA ALA A 817 34.62 -20.44 10.77
C ALA A 817 34.62 -19.47 11.97
N VAL A 818 34.32 -18.19 11.73
CA VAL A 818 34.19 -17.20 12.81
C VAL A 818 32.96 -17.48 13.69
N GLN A 819 31.82 -17.84 13.07
CA GLN A 819 30.63 -18.29 13.80
C GLN A 819 30.94 -19.52 14.66
N GLN A 820 31.61 -20.54 14.10
CA GLN A 820 31.97 -21.74 14.86
C GLN A 820 32.87 -21.41 16.05
N PHE A 821 33.86 -20.52 15.88
CA PHE A 821 34.72 -20.12 16.98
C PHE A 821 33.93 -19.48 18.13
N PHE A 822 33.06 -18.52 17.84
CA PHE A 822 32.33 -17.80 18.88
C PHE A 822 31.11 -18.56 19.40
N ALA A 823 30.29 -19.07 18.50
CA ALA A 823 28.93 -19.53 18.76
C ALA A 823 28.74 -21.06 18.67
N ALA A 824 29.81 -21.86 18.48
CA ALA A 824 29.67 -23.31 18.57
C ALA A 824 29.02 -23.72 19.89
N LYS A 825 27.98 -24.53 19.80
CA LYS A 825 27.22 -25.01 20.95
C LYS A 825 28.16 -25.71 21.93
N ASP A 826 28.10 -25.31 23.20
CA ASP A 826 28.87 -25.82 24.34
C ASP A 826 30.40 -25.64 24.28
N THR A 827 31.03 -25.57 23.10
CA THR A 827 32.49 -25.54 22.95
C THR A 827 33.03 -24.21 22.43
N GLY A 828 32.18 -23.36 21.87
CA GLY A 828 32.55 -22.04 21.36
C GLY A 828 33.00 -21.08 22.47
N PHE A 829 33.71 -20.03 22.06
CA PHE A 829 34.23 -18.99 22.95
C PHE A 829 33.14 -18.41 23.84
N ALA A 830 31.96 -18.08 23.29
CA ALA A 830 30.84 -17.51 24.05
C ALA A 830 30.35 -18.47 25.14
N ALA A 831 30.09 -19.73 24.80
CA ALA A 831 29.58 -20.73 25.74
C ALA A 831 30.59 -21.06 26.85
N ARG A 832 31.89 -21.07 26.53
CA ARG A 832 32.95 -21.30 27.52
C ARG A 832 33.14 -20.09 28.44
N LEU A 833 33.12 -18.87 27.89
CA LEU A 833 33.19 -17.64 28.67
C LEU A 833 31.97 -17.52 29.59
N ASP A 834 30.77 -17.81 29.08
CA ASP A 834 29.53 -17.78 29.86
C ASP A 834 29.60 -18.72 31.07
N ARG A 835 30.04 -19.98 30.87
CA ARG A 835 30.22 -20.93 31.98
C ARG A 835 31.24 -20.45 33.01
N LEU A 836 32.35 -19.87 32.57
CA LEU A 836 33.36 -19.32 33.47
C LEU A 836 32.78 -18.16 34.29
N LEU A 837 32.04 -17.26 33.65
CA LEU A 837 31.41 -16.12 34.29
C LEU A 837 30.29 -16.55 35.25
N GLU A 838 29.54 -17.60 34.93
CA GLU A 838 28.54 -18.16 35.84
C GLU A 838 29.19 -18.77 37.09
N GLN A 839 30.33 -19.47 36.94
CA GLN A 839 31.10 -19.98 38.09
C GLN A 839 31.72 -18.86 38.92
N ALA A 840 32.13 -17.76 38.29
CA ALA A 840 32.72 -16.62 38.96
C ALA A 840 31.67 -15.76 39.69
N ALA A 841 30.58 -15.40 39.01
CA ALA A 841 29.66 -14.33 39.38
C ALA A 841 28.17 -14.67 39.26
N GLY A 842 27.81 -15.93 38.98
CA GLY A 842 26.42 -16.39 38.90
C GLY A 842 25.64 -16.20 40.21
N GLN A 843 24.32 -16.20 40.12
CA GLN A 843 23.45 -15.88 41.28
C GLN A 843 23.50 -16.93 42.40
N GLN A 844 23.86 -18.18 42.09
CA GLN A 844 23.90 -19.27 43.06
C GLN A 844 25.20 -20.07 42.93
N GLY A 845 25.83 -20.34 44.08
CA GLY A 845 27.00 -21.23 44.15
C GLY A 845 28.28 -20.71 43.47
N SER A 846 28.28 -19.46 42.97
CA SER A 846 29.45 -18.84 42.37
C SER A 846 30.49 -18.41 43.41
N LEU A 847 31.71 -18.13 42.96
CA LEU A 847 32.79 -17.64 43.81
C LEU A 847 32.43 -16.33 44.51
N LEU A 848 31.93 -15.34 43.77
CA LEU A 848 31.56 -14.04 44.32
C LEU A 848 30.30 -14.11 45.18
N ALA A 849 29.28 -14.90 44.80
CA ALA A 849 28.09 -15.08 45.65
C ALA A 849 28.45 -15.73 47.00
N SER A 850 29.36 -16.72 46.98
CA SER A 850 29.86 -17.36 48.20
C SER A 850 30.66 -16.38 49.07
N ARG A 851 31.52 -15.55 48.45
CA ARG A 851 32.28 -14.50 49.15
C ARG A 851 31.36 -13.45 49.76
N LEU A 852 30.34 -13.01 49.02
CA LEU A 852 29.34 -12.04 49.46
C LEU A 852 28.59 -12.55 50.69
N LYS A 853 28.08 -13.78 50.65
CA LYS A 853 27.42 -14.43 51.78
C LYS A 853 28.31 -14.54 53.01
N ALA A 854 29.60 -14.86 52.82
CA ALA A 854 30.56 -14.91 53.90
C ALA A 854 30.85 -13.54 54.53
N LEU A 855 30.86 -12.47 53.71
CA LEU A 855 30.97 -11.09 54.21
C LEU A 855 29.74 -10.68 55.00
N GLU A 856 28.54 -10.95 54.49
CA GLU A 856 27.27 -10.67 55.19
C GLU A 856 27.20 -11.35 56.56
N GLN A 857 27.60 -12.62 56.64
CA GLN A 857 27.68 -13.35 57.90
C GLN A 857 28.69 -12.72 58.88
N LYS A 858 29.86 -12.28 58.39
CA LYS A 858 30.85 -11.58 59.22
C LYS A 858 30.33 -10.23 59.70
N VAL A 859 29.71 -9.44 58.84
CA VAL A 859 29.09 -8.15 59.19
C VAL A 859 28.04 -8.36 60.27
N SER A 860 27.10 -9.29 60.07
CA SER A 860 26.05 -9.61 61.04
C SER A 860 26.63 -10.04 62.39
N ALA A 861 27.65 -10.91 62.39
CA ALA A 861 28.30 -11.35 63.62
C ALA A 861 29.03 -10.22 64.37
N GLN A 862 29.66 -9.27 63.66
CA GLN A 862 30.27 -8.10 64.29
C GLN A 862 29.22 -7.09 64.77
N GLN A 863 28.12 -6.91 64.03
CA GLN A 863 27.01 -6.03 64.41
C GLN A 863 26.36 -6.54 65.70
N SER A 864 26.07 -7.84 65.81
CA SER A 864 25.53 -8.41 67.05
C SER A 864 26.48 -8.26 68.25
N ARG A 865 27.80 -8.18 68.02
CA ARG A 865 28.79 -7.88 69.07
C ARG A 865 28.91 -6.39 69.41
N LEU A 866 28.49 -5.52 68.50
CA LEU A 866 28.45 -4.07 68.71
C LEU A 866 27.19 -3.68 69.49
N ASP A 867 26.08 -4.39 69.24
CA ASP A 867 24.78 -4.17 69.86
C ASP A 867 24.67 -4.77 71.28
N ALA A 868 25.51 -5.77 71.60
CA ALA A 868 25.61 -6.42 72.91
C ALA A 868 26.68 -5.75 73.80
#